data_AF-A0A2D6KWZ0-F1
#
_entry.id   AF-A0A2D6KWZ0-F1
#
_cell.length_a   1.000
_cell.length_b   1.000
_cell.length_c   1.000
_cell.angle_alpha   90.00
_cell.angle_beta   90.00
_cell.angle_gamma   90.00
#
_symmetry.space_group_name_H-M   'P 1'
#
loop_
_entity.id
_entity.type
_entity.pdbx_description
1 polymer ?
#
loop_
_entity_poly.entity_id
_entity_poly.type
_entity_poly.pdbx_seq_one_letter_code
_entity_poly.pdbx_strand_id
1 'polypeptide(L)'
;MRKMEKWFLLILILCIGIVYAQDDMFAREATLDESAFEDFEDEEMFIEEEIIENKAGITPDSPLYVVDTFIDDVRLTLKKGKDKAEFALKVTEEKVAEAKLMVDKNKPDETKKALARAHNISTIIEQEASPDLQNETNERMAAINAILKEMEESMPADWDEVKSMIDAQSTQADKNKMAVELAAKIQNLCEKLALQDWKLMEAEPRCDIDNALDWLDEYIGDDLKDREEKAKEGIMDGMAQCFIDPRECDCSKIPVKSHRKVCEKAVPLAIECEFEFNQRACDELDTIEMPEGFEDKEFTEHVREKEREMFDDFMPPECVREGLTTQEECEELMFEIYGSPPDECMENGEFIGPMECEEIMVEIYGPTPLQCLDEDGIFIGEQECMDIMLPQECKDAGAYSREECKEIMMEIMLPPECLEAGATTEEECMEIILPPECKEAGAYSKEECEEIMGDIYGPTPPECLDENDNYIGDEECIAAINPECAEAGGTTFDDCEGMWGDEGGDSNTMPRECMDNGQYIGMHACEEAMWDMMGRPPEECFREGQYIGGDYCKQLTGVEYAGAHPDECVEGDMFIGHEECAGIMGWGEEGEEGEFGPSPPECLDEIGWYVGDEECMKRIDPGCVSLGASNWEECHNMMKERYGASPDECFEGEGMGFIGELKCAVIIEELYGGEGKFGTAPEYCFDESGEYVGDEECSRRNDERGGPGGEGGPGEGGPPDYCYEDGEYIGNDACSALHEEFFQGEVDHGTAPDYCFDESDNYVGDDACSSLNDQFQEEQIEDLYSEINELEGGLEGEEFDDWEEIGEDEEEFFEEEEFEEEPFEEMEGFDEEPFEEEEFFEEKESEDFEEEFEEESFEEPKPSEEGNTE
;
A
#
# COMPACT_ATOMS: atom_id res chain seq x y z
N MET A 1 -50.71 -7.58 -49.82
CA MET A 1 -51.10 -8.66 -48.90
C MET A 1 -50.24 -9.92 -49.05
N ARG A 2 -50.24 -10.66 -50.17
CA ARG A 2 -49.37 -11.86 -50.32
C ARG A 2 -47.84 -11.63 -50.25
N LYS A 3 -47.35 -10.41 -50.47
CA LYS A 3 -45.93 -10.06 -50.23
C LYS A 3 -45.64 -9.73 -48.77
N MET A 4 -46.64 -9.30 -48.00
CA MET A 4 -46.49 -8.94 -46.59
C MET A 4 -46.51 -10.20 -45.71
N GLU A 5 -47.29 -11.22 -46.08
CA GLU A 5 -47.27 -12.54 -45.40
C GLU A 5 -45.92 -13.25 -45.52
N LYS A 6 -45.20 -13.06 -46.64
CA LYS A 6 -43.87 -13.66 -46.80
C LYS A 6 -42.79 -12.97 -45.97
N TRP A 7 -42.91 -11.65 -45.78
CA TRP A 7 -41.99 -10.90 -44.92
C TRP A 7 -42.25 -11.20 -43.45
N PHE A 8 -43.52 -11.32 -43.04
CA PHE A 8 -43.85 -11.69 -41.66
C PHE A 8 -43.37 -13.09 -41.30
N LEU A 9 -43.45 -14.05 -42.23
CA LEU A 9 -42.98 -15.42 -42.00
C LEU A 9 -41.44 -15.52 -42.00
N LEU A 10 -40.76 -14.64 -42.74
CA LEU A 10 -39.29 -14.55 -42.74
C LEU A 10 -38.78 -13.90 -41.45
N ILE A 11 -39.44 -12.84 -40.97
CA ILE A 11 -39.14 -12.21 -39.67
C ILE A 11 -39.45 -13.18 -38.52
N LEU A 12 -40.54 -13.94 -38.58
CA LEU A 12 -40.88 -14.92 -37.55
C LEU A 12 -39.86 -16.09 -37.49
N ILE A 13 -39.34 -16.54 -38.65
CA ILE A 13 -38.25 -17.53 -38.69
C ILE A 13 -36.94 -16.94 -38.16
N LEU A 14 -36.68 -15.65 -38.41
CA LEU A 14 -35.49 -14.96 -37.93
C LEU A 14 -35.56 -14.72 -36.41
N CYS A 15 -36.73 -14.40 -35.86
CA CYS A 15 -36.94 -14.30 -34.41
C CYS A 15 -36.87 -15.66 -33.71
N ILE A 16 -37.36 -16.75 -34.34
CA ILE A 16 -37.19 -18.11 -33.79
C ILE A 16 -35.71 -18.52 -33.83
N GLY A 17 -34.97 -18.11 -34.88
CA GLY A 17 -33.51 -18.32 -34.95
C GLY A 17 -32.72 -17.55 -33.88
N ILE A 18 -33.17 -16.36 -33.48
CA ILE A 18 -32.55 -15.58 -32.40
C ILE A 18 -32.87 -16.20 -31.02
N VAL A 19 -34.08 -16.74 -30.81
CA VAL A 19 -34.41 -17.46 -29.57
C VAL A 19 -33.64 -18.78 -29.46
N TYR A 20 -33.42 -19.50 -30.56
CA TYR A 20 -32.54 -20.68 -30.57
C TYR A 20 -31.04 -20.35 -30.50
N ALA A 21 -30.63 -19.12 -30.83
CA ALA A 21 -29.24 -18.68 -30.68
C ALA A 21 -28.93 -18.14 -29.27
N GLN A 22 -29.95 -17.74 -28.49
CA GLN A 22 -29.77 -17.33 -27.09
C GLN A 22 -29.67 -18.53 -26.12
N ASP A 23 -30.14 -19.72 -26.51
CA ASP A 23 -29.93 -20.95 -25.72
C ASP A 23 -28.53 -21.60 -25.96
N ASP A 24 -27.79 -21.19 -27.00
CA ASP A 24 -26.43 -21.70 -27.33
C ASP A 24 -25.30 -20.72 -26.92
N MET A 25 -25.62 -19.51 -26.47
CA MET A 25 -24.65 -18.47 -26.10
C MET A 25 -24.42 -18.31 -24.59
N PHE A 26 -25.14 -19.07 -23.75
CA PHE A 26 -24.91 -19.13 -22.29
C PHE A 26 -24.09 -20.36 -21.86
N ALA A 27 -23.47 -21.07 -22.82
CA ALA A 27 -22.65 -22.26 -22.59
C ALA A 27 -21.19 -22.07 -23.01
N ARG A 28 -20.67 -20.83 -22.90
CA ARG A 28 -19.30 -20.55 -23.33
C ARG A 28 -18.67 -19.41 -22.54
N GLU A 29 -18.45 -19.67 -21.26
CA GLU A 29 -17.50 -18.93 -20.40
C GLU A 29 -17.13 -19.83 -19.21
N ALA A 30 -15.86 -19.72 -18.77
CA ALA A 30 -15.09 -20.66 -17.94
C ALA A 30 -14.42 -21.84 -18.70
N THR A 31 -13.20 -21.61 -19.20
CA THR A 31 -12.20 -22.66 -19.46
C THR A 31 -10.92 -22.36 -18.68
N LEU A 32 -10.98 -22.51 -17.35
CA LEU A 32 -10.02 -23.39 -16.67
C LEU A 32 -10.47 -24.82 -16.97
N ASP A 33 -9.55 -25.77 -17.04
CA ASP A 33 -9.74 -27.13 -17.61
C ASP A 33 -10.80 -28.02 -16.90
N GLU A 34 -12.08 -27.64 -16.94
CA GLU A 34 -13.24 -28.50 -16.64
C GLU A 34 -13.55 -29.46 -17.82
N SER A 35 -12.95 -29.24 -19.00
CA SER A 35 -13.09 -30.15 -20.14
C SER A 35 -12.44 -31.52 -19.93
N ALA A 36 -11.60 -31.67 -18.90
CA ALA A 36 -11.12 -32.97 -18.46
C ALA A 36 -12.13 -33.74 -17.58
N PHE A 37 -13.20 -33.10 -17.09
CA PHE A 37 -14.07 -33.69 -16.06
C PHE A 37 -15.49 -34.02 -16.57
N GLU A 38 -16.09 -33.24 -17.48
CA GLU A 38 -17.42 -33.58 -18.04
C GLU A 38 -17.40 -34.68 -19.12
N ASP A 39 -16.24 -34.95 -19.75
CA ASP A 39 -16.11 -36.10 -20.67
C ASP A 39 -15.91 -37.45 -19.93
N PHE A 40 -15.82 -37.45 -18.60
CA PHE A 40 -15.58 -38.67 -17.81
C PHE A 40 -16.84 -39.43 -17.37
N GLU A 41 -18.04 -38.84 -17.51
CA GLU A 41 -19.28 -39.51 -17.05
C GLU A 41 -19.83 -40.58 -18.02
N ASP A 42 -19.41 -40.60 -19.29
CA ASP A 42 -19.92 -41.55 -20.30
C ASP A 42 -18.83 -42.40 -20.98
N GLU A 43 -17.55 -42.23 -20.62
CA GLU A 43 -16.52 -43.20 -21.01
C GLU A 43 -16.67 -44.42 -20.10
N GLU A 44 -17.51 -45.40 -20.51
CA GLU A 44 -17.53 -46.74 -19.95
C GLU A 44 -16.09 -47.27 -19.98
N MET A 45 -15.35 -47.04 -18.89
CA MET A 45 -14.01 -47.53 -18.69
C MET A 45 -14.13 -49.04 -18.79
N PHE A 46 -13.71 -49.58 -19.94
CA PHE A 46 -13.68 -51.00 -20.23
C PHE A 46 -12.60 -51.58 -19.31
N ILE A 47 -12.95 -51.82 -18.05
CA ILE A 47 -12.11 -52.55 -17.12
C ILE A 47 -12.01 -53.94 -17.74
N GLU A 48 -10.86 -54.25 -18.35
CA GLU A 48 -10.62 -55.57 -18.89
C GLU A 48 -10.84 -56.58 -17.76
N GLU A 49 -11.81 -57.48 -17.95
CA GLU A 49 -12.18 -58.58 -17.03
C GLU A 49 -10.94 -59.41 -16.58
N GLU A 50 -9.85 -59.36 -17.36
CA GLU A 50 -8.55 -59.97 -17.09
C GLU A 50 -7.79 -59.32 -15.91
N ILE A 51 -8.15 -58.10 -15.50
CA ILE A 51 -7.54 -57.38 -14.38
C ILE A 51 -8.02 -57.92 -13.03
N ILE A 52 -9.28 -58.38 -12.94
CA ILE A 52 -9.90 -58.80 -11.67
C ILE A 52 -9.39 -60.19 -11.22
N GLU A 53 -9.30 -61.17 -12.12
CA GLU A 53 -8.81 -62.52 -11.76
C GLU A 53 -7.33 -62.53 -11.37
N ASN A 54 -6.52 -61.60 -11.86
CA ASN A 54 -5.09 -61.53 -11.55
C ASN A 54 -4.77 -60.68 -10.31
N LYS A 55 -5.73 -59.89 -9.80
CA LYS A 55 -5.56 -59.03 -8.62
C LYS A 55 -5.97 -59.68 -7.31
N ALA A 56 -6.80 -60.73 -7.34
CA ALA A 56 -7.18 -61.43 -6.12
C ALA A 56 -5.97 -62.16 -5.49
N GLY A 57 -5.64 -61.78 -4.26
CA GLY A 57 -4.56 -62.34 -3.47
C GLY A 57 -4.87 -63.71 -2.85
N ILE A 58 -4.30 -63.96 -1.68
CA ILE A 58 -4.63 -65.16 -0.91
C ILE A 58 -6.03 -64.98 -0.35
N THR A 59 -7.00 -65.77 -0.80
CA THR A 59 -8.40 -65.61 -0.37
C THR A 59 -8.67 -66.11 1.05
N PRO A 60 -9.75 -65.64 1.73
CA PRO A 60 -10.05 -66.01 3.12
C PRO A 60 -10.30 -67.49 3.38
N ASP A 61 -10.57 -68.28 2.34
CA ASP A 61 -10.71 -69.73 2.44
C ASP A 61 -9.39 -70.51 2.44
N SER A 62 -8.26 -69.81 2.29
CA SER A 62 -6.91 -70.34 2.39
C SER A 62 -6.40 -70.27 3.84
N PRO A 63 -5.75 -71.33 4.37
CA PRO A 63 -5.12 -71.28 5.69
C PRO A 63 -3.94 -70.30 5.77
N LEU A 64 -3.45 -69.81 4.62
CA LEU A 64 -2.39 -68.81 4.58
C LEU A 64 -2.94 -67.36 4.62
N TYR A 65 -4.26 -67.17 4.62
CA TYR A 65 -4.86 -65.83 4.65
C TYR A 65 -4.41 -65.03 5.87
N VAL A 66 -4.37 -65.65 7.04
CA VAL A 66 -3.90 -65.00 8.29
C VAL A 66 -2.45 -64.52 8.19
N VAL A 67 -1.62 -65.21 7.40
CA VAL A 67 -0.22 -64.81 7.19
C VAL A 67 -0.14 -63.63 6.23
N ASP A 68 -0.95 -63.66 5.17
CA ASP A 68 -1.09 -62.55 4.22
C ASP A 68 -1.55 -61.29 4.94
N THR A 69 -2.61 -61.42 5.75
CA THR A 69 -3.18 -60.29 6.48
C THR A 69 -2.19 -59.66 7.44
N PHE A 70 -1.50 -60.49 8.22
CA PHE A 70 -0.47 -60.03 9.13
C PHE A 70 0.68 -59.29 8.41
N ILE A 71 1.06 -59.74 7.21
CA ILE A 71 2.12 -59.08 6.43
C ILE A 71 1.66 -57.70 5.95
N ASP A 72 0.42 -57.57 5.48
CA ASP A 72 -0.12 -56.27 5.07
C ASP A 72 -0.19 -55.30 6.24
N ASP A 73 -0.67 -55.74 7.40
CA ASP A 73 -0.81 -54.89 8.59
C ASP A 73 0.56 -54.41 9.08
N VAL A 74 1.58 -55.29 9.06
CA VAL A 74 2.97 -54.90 9.36
C VAL A 74 3.52 -53.92 8.34
N ARG A 75 3.18 -54.05 7.05
CA ARG A 75 3.63 -53.10 6.02
C ARG A 75 2.93 -51.75 6.12
N LEU A 76 1.63 -51.75 6.39
CA LEU A 76 0.83 -50.54 6.61
C LEU A 76 1.36 -49.74 7.80
N THR A 77 1.68 -50.42 8.91
CA THR A 77 2.22 -49.77 10.12
C THR A 77 3.64 -49.23 9.98
N LEU A 78 4.43 -49.75 9.03
CA LEU A 78 5.79 -49.26 8.78
C LEU A 78 5.85 -48.09 7.78
N LYS A 79 4.79 -47.89 7.00
CA LYS A 79 4.67 -46.77 6.05
C LYS A 79 4.06 -45.55 6.74
N LYS A 80 4.28 -44.37 6.17
CA LYS A 80 3.75 -43.08 6.65
C LYS A 80 3.24 -42.22 5.49
N GLY A 81 2.33 -41.30 5.77
CA GLY A 81 1.82 -40.30 4.82
C GLY A 81 1.31 -40.91 3.51
N LYS A 82 1.63 -40.25 2.40
CA LYS A 82 1.29 -40.68 1.02
C LYS A 82 1.61 -42.16 0.76
N ASP A 83 2.78 -42.60 1.23
CA ASP A 83 3.33 -43.92 1.00
C ASP A 83 2.50 -45.03 1.68
N LYS A 84 1.80 -44.67 2.77
CA LYS A 84 0.85 -45.50 3.52
C LYS A 84 -0.51 -45.54 2.84
N ALA A 85 -1.04 -44.39 2.41
CA ALA A 85 -2.29 -44.29 1.64
C ALA A 85 -2.24 -45.09 0.33
N GLU A 86 -1.16 -44.94 -0.45
CA GLU A 86 -0.97 -45.69 -1.71
C GLU A 86 -0.95 -47.21 -1.47
N PHE A 87 -0.33 -47.64 -0.37
CA PHE A 87 -0.32 -49.05 0.00
C PHE A 87 -1.70 -49.53 0.47
N ALA A 88 -2.41 -48.74 1.29
CA ALA A 88 -3.77 -49.02 1.74
C ALA A 88 -4.75 -49.13 0.56
N LEU A 89 -4.60 -48.28 -0.45
CA LEU A 89 -5.36 -48.31 -1.70
C LEU A 89 -5.16 -49.63 -2.46
N LYS A 90 -3.91 -50.08 -2.61
CA LYS A 90 -3.58 -51.37 -3.25
C LYS A 90 -4.17 -52.56 -2.49
N VAL A 91 -4.06 -52.56 -1.16
CA VAL A 91 -4.59 -53.65 -0.33
C VAL A 91 -6.12 -53.65 -0.37
N THR A 92 -6.78 -52.49 -0.33
CA THR A 92 -8.24 -52.37 -0.45
C THR A 92 -8.72 -52.98 -1.75
N GLU A 93 -8.10 -52.63 -2.87
CA GLU A 93 -8.42 -53.20 -4.19
C GLU A 93 -8.26 -54.73 -4.23
N GLU A 94 -7.17 -55.25 -3.66
CA GLU A 94 -6.93 -56.69 -3.54
C GLU A 94 -8.03 -57.39 -2.73
N LYS A 95 -8.43 -56.82 -1.58
CA LYS A 95 -9.48 -57.42 -0.73
C LYS A 95 -10.87 -57.33 -1.35
N VAL A 96 -11.19 -56.30 -2.12
CA VAL A 96 -12.43 -56.25 -2.92
C VAL A 96 -12.41 -57.32 -4.02
N ALA A 97 -11.28 -57.53 -4.69
CA ALA A 97 -11.13 -58.59 -5.69
C ALA A 97 -11.25 -60.00 -5.06
N GLU A 98 -10.69 -60.21 -3.87
CA GLU A 98 -10.88 -61.46 -3.10
C GLU A 98 -12.35 -61.68 -2.72
N ALA A 99 -13.05 -60.63 -2.30
CA ALA A 99 -14.48 -60.68 -1.97
C ALA A 99 -15.32 -61.09 -3.18
N LYS A 100 -15.05 -60.49 -4.34
CA LYS A 100 -15.69 -60.86 -5.61
C LYS A 100 -15.50 -62.34 -5.93
N LEU A 101 -14.28 -62.85 -5.79
CA LEU A 101 -13.99 -64.27 -6.00
C LEU A 101 -14.73 -65.19 -4.99
N MET A 102 -15.02 -64.72 -3.78
CA MET A 102 -15.84 -65.45 -2.79
C MET A 102 -17.32 -65.44 -3.15
N VAL A 103 -17.85 -64.33 -3.69
CA VAL A 103 -19.22 -64.25 -4.24
C VAL A 103 -19.40 -65.30 -5.34
N ASP A 104 -18.47 -65.38 -6.29
CA ASP A 104 -18.52 -66.33 -7.40
C ASP A 104 -18.45 -67.80 -6.93
N LYS A 105 -17.80 -68.05 -5.78
CA LYS A 105 -17.75 -69.37 -5.11
C LYS A 105 -18.96 -69.65 -4.21
N ASN A 106 -19.89 -68.70 -4.08
CA ASN A 106 -21.07 -68.77 -3.22
C ASN A 106 -20.70 -69.00 -1.73
N LYS A 107 -19.72 -68.22 -1.25
CA LYS A 107 -19.15 -68.25 0.09
C LYS A 107 -19.39 -66.93 0.85
N PRO A 108 -20.56 -66.76 1.49
CA PRO A 108 -20.94 -65.48 2.07
C PRO A 108 -20.04 -65.08 3.24
N ASP A 109 -19.73 -66.00 4.16
CA ASP A 109 -18.92 -65.68 5.35
C ASP A 109 -17.50 -65.24 4.98
N GLU A 110 -16.86 -65.91 4.02
CA GLU A 110 -15.56 -65.48 3.48
C GLU A 110 -15.65 -64.15 2.72
N THR A 111 -16.77 -63.88 2.03
CA THR A 111 -17.00 -62.57 1.38
C THR A 111 -17.04 -61.44 2.41
N LYS A 112 -17.77 -61.65 3.52
CA LYS A 112 -17.85 -60.67 4.61
C LYS A 112 -16.48 -60.35 5.20
N LYS A 113 -15.67 -61.38 5.48
CA LYS A 113 -14.31 -61.19 6.02
C LYS A 113 -13.41 -60.37 5.09
N ALA A 114 -13.51 -60.58 3.78
CA ALA A 114 -12.77 -59.79 2.81
C ALA A 114 -13.27 -58.33 2.75
N LEU A 115 -14.59 -58.11 2.71
CA LEU A 115 -15.18 -56.76 2.68
C LEU A 115 -14.94 -55.97 3.97
N ALA A 116 -15.10 -56.57 5.15
CA ALA A 116 -14.79 -55.90 6.42
C ALA A 116 -13.34 -55.41 6.45
N ARG A 117 -12.42 -56.23 5.92
CA ARG A 117 -11.01 -55.87 5.86
C ARG A 117 -10.72 -54.78 4.84
N ALA A 118 -11.35 -54.85 3.66
CA ALA A 118 -11.28 -53.78 2.67
C ALA A 118 -11.75 -52.45 3.29
N HIS A 119 -12.85 -52.48 4.04
CA HIS A 119 -13.44 -51.30 4.67
C HIS A 119 -12.48 -50.68 5.69
N ASN A 120 -11.99 -51.48 6.64
CA ASN A 120 -11.08 -51.03 7.69
C ASN A 120 -9.74 -50.49 7.16
N ILE A 121 -9.26 -51.02 6.03
CA ILE A 121 -8.02 -50.51 5.41
C ILE A 121 -8.32 -49.24 4.59
N SER A 122 -9.50 -49.17 3.97
CA SER A 122 -9.88 -48.02 3.16
C SER A 122 -10.08 -46.74 3.96
N THR A 123 -10.39 -46.80 5.27
CA THR A 123 -10.43 -45.61 6.14
C THR A 123 -9.05 -44.99 6.37
N ILE A 124 -7.95 -45.74 6.17
CA ILE A 124 -6.59 -45.20 6.21
C ILE A 124 -6.37 -44.26 5.01
N ILE A 125 -7.00 -44.53 3.87
CA ILE A 125 -6.87 -43.70 2.66
C ILE A 125 -7.51 -42.34 2.90
N GLU A 126 -8.67 -42.29 3.57
CA GLU A 126 -9.33 -41.05 3.99
C GLU A 126 -8.44 -40.20 4.91
N GLN A 127 -7.85 -40.83 5.93
CA GLN A 127 -7.02 -40.15 6.94
C GLN A 127 -5.68 -39.64 6.40
N GLU A 128 -5.14 -40.31 5.39
CA GLU A 128 -3.81 -40.05 4.82
C GLU A 128 -3.94 -39.53 3.37
N ALA A 129 -5.12 -39.01 3.02
CA ALA A 129 -5.41 -38.47 1.69
C ALA A 129 -4.47 -37.29 1.40
N SER A 130 -3.87 -37.28 0.21
CA SER A 130 -2.99 -36.21 -0.26
C SER A 130 -3.30 -35.87 -1.72
N PRO A 131 -3.01 -34.63 -2.17
CA PRO A 131 -3.34 -34.17 -3.52
C PRO A 131 -2.74 -35.05 -4.62
N ASP A 132 -1.49 -35.49 -4.44
CA ASP A 132 -0.77 -36.34 -5.40
C ASP A 132 -1.46 -37.68 -5.67
N LEU A 133 -2.31 -38.14 -4.75
CA LEU A 133 -3.05 -39.39 -4.88
C LEU A 133 -4.42 -39.21 -5.54
N GLN A 134 -4.83 -37.99 -5.88
CA GLN A 134 -6.17 -37.71 -6.40
C GLN A 134 -6.50 -38.56 -7.64
N ASN A 135 -5.68 -38.51 -8.68
CA ASN A 135 -5.92 -39.25 -9.91
C ASN A 135 -5.91 -40.77 -9.70
N GLU A 136 -4.91 -41.29 -8.97
CA GLU A 136 -4.79 -42.72 -8.71
C GLU A 136 -5.94 -43.25 -7.84
N THR A 137 -6.36 -42.48 -6.83
CA THR A 137 -7.46 -42.83 -5.95
C THR A 137 -8.78 -42.80 -6.71
N ASN A 138 -9.03 -41.78 -7.53
CA ASN A 138 -10.24 -41.67 -8.35
C ASN A 138 -10.37 -42.84 -9.32
N GLU A 139 -9.30 -43.20 -10.04
CA GLU A 139 -9.29 -44.34 -10.96
C GLU A 139 -9.57 -45.66 -10.22
N ARG A 140 -8.88 -45.90 -9.10
CA ARG A 140 -9.02 -47.15 -8.36
C ARG A 140 -10.34 -47.25 -7.59
N MET A 141 -10.87 -46.17 -7.04
CA MET A 141 -12.18 -46.16 -6.39
C MET A 141 -13.31 -46.37 -7.41
N ALA A 142 -13.20 -45.82 -8.62
CA ALA A 142 -14.12 -46.13 -9.70
C ALA A 142 -14.08 -47.63 -10.07
N ALA A 143 -12.88 -48.22 -10.15
CA ALA A 143 -12.73 -49.65 -10.39
C ALA A 143 -13.31 -50.51 -9.24
N ILE A 144 -13.08 -50.13 -7.99
CA ILE A 144 -13.66 -50.79 -6.81
C ILE A 144 -15.20 -50.74 -6.86
N ASN A 145 -15.78 -49.56 -7.10
CA ASN A 145 -17.24 -49.37 -7.19
C ASN A 145 -17.86 -50.20 -8.32
N ALA A 146 -17.17 -50.33 -9.46
CA ALA A 146 -17.60 -51.21 -10.55
C ALA A 146 -17.65 -52.68 -10.13
N ILE A 147 -16.62 -53.18 -9.42
CA ILE A 147 -16.58 -54.55 -8.90
C ILE A 147 -17.68 -54.78 -7.87
N LEU A 148 -17.85 -53.85 -6.93
CA LEU A 148 -18.88 -53.91 -5.89
C LEU A 148 -20.29 -54.00 -6.48
N LYS A 149 -20.58 -53.21 -7.51
CA LYS A 149 -21.84 -53.26 -8.26
C LYS A 149 -22.03 -54.62 -8.95
N GLU A 150 -20.99 -55.18 -9.56
CA GLU A 150 -21.05 -56.52 -10.17
C GLU A 150 -21.32 -57.62 -9.12
N MET A 151 -20.71 -57.51 -7.94
CA MET A 151 -20.99 -58.40 -6.80
C MET A 151 -22.46 -58.30 -6.37
N GLU A 152 -23.02 -57.09 -6.29
CA GLU A 152 -24.43 -56.86 -5.96
C GLU A 152 -25.39 -57.50 -6.98
N GLU A 153 -25.07 -57.43 -8.27
CA GLU A 153 -25.90 -58.01 -9.34
C GLU A 153 -25.81 -59.54 -9.41
N SER A 154 -24.65 -60.11 -9.05
CA SER A 154 -24.37 -61.55 -9.16
C SER A 154 -24.74 -62.36 -7.91
N MET A 155 -24.92 -61.72 -6.75
CA MET A 155 -25.18 -62.40 -5.49
C MET A 155 -26.61 -62.93 -5.34
N PRO A 156 -26.82 -64.00 -4.54
CA PRO A 156 -28.15 -64.44 -4.13
C PRO A 156 -28.91 -63.39 -3.30
N ALA A 157 -30.22 -63.29 -3.50
CA ALA A 157 -31.08 -62.31 -2.81
C ALA A 157 -31.24 -62.52 -1.29
N ASP A 158 -30.70 -63.61 -0.72
CA ASP A 158 -30.72 -63.88 0.72
C ASP A 158 -29.42 -63.45 1.44
N TRP A 159 -28.52 -62.75 0.74
CA TRP A 159 -27.25 -62.23 1.27
C TRP A 159 -27.36 -60.78 1.75
N ASP A 160 -28.43 -60.45 2.48
CA ASP A 160 -28.73 -59.08 2.93
C ASP A 160 -27.55 -58.44 3.70
N GLU A 161 -26.82 -59.23 4.50
CA GLU A 161 -25.67 -58.75 5.27
C GLU A 161 -24.47 -58.45 4.37
N VAL A 162 -24.16 -59.29 3.38
CA VAL A 162 -23.08 -59.00 2.41
C VAL A 162 -23.41 -57.77 1.59
N LYS A 163 -24.69 -57.60 1.20
CA LYS A 163 -25.16 -56.41 0.52
C LYS A 163 -24.93 -55.14 1.37
N SER A 164 -25.27 -55.18 2.66
CA SER A 164 -24.97 -54.06 3.57
C SER A 164 -23.47 -53.72 3.63
N MET A 165 -22.59 -54.72 3.54
CA MET A 165 -21.13 -54.49 3.51
C MET A 165 -20.64 -53.92 2.18
N ILE A 166 -21.26 -54.31 1.07
CA ILE A 166 -20.99 -53.70 -0.24
C ILE A 166 -21.41 -52.24 -0.23
N ASP A 167 -22.60 -51.94 0.27
CA ASP A 167 -23.12 -50.58 0.35
C ASP A 167 -22.18 -49.70 1.20
N ALA A 168 -21.73 -50.18 2.36
CA ALA A 168 -20.78 -49.44 3.20
C ALA A 168 -19.39 -49.27 2.53
N GLN A 169 -18.87 -50.31 1.86
CA GLN A 169 -17.61 -50.20 1.13
C GLN A 169 -17.71 -49.20 -0.02
N SER A 170 -18.84 -49.17 -0.73
CA SER A 170 -19.10 -48.19 -1.79
C SER A 170 -19.11 -46.78 -1.23
N THR A 171 -19.82 -46.56 -0.11
CA THR A 171 -19.83 -45.26 0.59
C THR A 171 -18.42 -44.85 1.02
N GLN A 172 -17.61 -45.78 1.55
CA GLN A 172 -16.24 -45.48 1.96
C GLN A 172 -15.33 -45.17 0.76
N ALA A 173 -15.54 -45.81 -0.39
CA ALA A 173 -14.84 -45.48 -1.62
C ALA A 173 -15.16 -44.05 -2.10
N ASP A 174 -16.41 -43.63 -1.97
CA ASP A 174 -16.84 -42.27 -2.30
C ASP A 174 -16.24 -41.24 -1.31
N LYS A 175 -16.20 -41.56 0.00
CA LYS A 175 -15.51 -40.72 1.00
C LYS A 175 -14.03 -40.56 0.69
N ASN A 176 -13.35 -41.64 0.31
CA ASN A 176 -11.93 -41.57 -0.05
C ASN A 176 -11.68 -40.68 -1.27
N LYS A 177 -12.59 -40.70 -2.26
CA LYS A 177 -12.55 -39.78 -3.41
C LYS A 177 -12.74 -38.33 -2.97
N MET A 178 -13.74 -38.06 -2.12
CA MET A 178 -13.95 -36.70 -1.58
C MET A 178 -12.76 -36.21 -0.75
N ALA A 179 -12.12 -37.09 0.03
CA ALA A 179 -10.98 -36.73 0.86
C ALA A 179 -9.75 -36.31 0.04
N VAL A 180 -9.43 -37.01 -1.06
CA VAL A 180 -8.32 -36.59 -1.95
C VAL A 180 -8.65 -35.33 -2.75
N GLU A 181 -9.92 -35.13 -3.13
CA GLU A 181 -10.39 -33.90 -3.76
C GLU A 181 -10.30 -32.72 -2.80
N LEU A 182 -10.73 -32.91 -1.55
CA LEU A 182 -10.61 -31.91 -0.49
C LEU A 182 -9.14 -31.56 -0.23
N ALA A 183 -8.25 -32.54 -0.15
CA ALA A 183 -6.82 -32.32 0.01
C ALA A 183 -6.25 -31.46 -1.13
N ALA A 184 -6.60 -31.76 -2.38
CA ALA A 184 -6.17 -30.99 -3.55
C ALA A 184 -6.69 -29.54 -3.51
N LYS A 185 -7.94 -29.31 -3.09
CA LYS A 185 -8.49 -27.96 -2.95
C LYS A 185 -7.85 -27.17 -1.82
N ILE A 186 -7.56 -27.82 -0.69
CA ILE A 186 -6.81 -27.20 0.43
C ILE A 186 -5.42 -26.79 -0.04
N GLN A 187 -4.70 -27.67 -0.76
CA GLN A 187 -3.39 -27.34 -1.32
C GLN A 187 -3.47 -26.08 -2.22
N ASN A 188 -4.46 -26.03 -3.11
CA ASN A 188 -4.65 -24.91 -4.01
C ASN A 188 -5.02 -23.61 -3.28
N LEU A 189 -5.83 -23.69 -2.23
CA LEU A 189 -6.14 -22.56 -1.36
C LEU A 189 -4.86 -22.02 -0.70
N CYS A 190 -4.07 -22.88 -0.08
CA CYS A 190 -2.83 -22.48 0.59
C CYS A 190 -1.81 -21.86 -0.39
N GLU A 191 -1.70 -22.42 -1.61
CA GLU A 191 -0.88 -21.83 -2.68
C GLU A 191 -1.35 -20.42 -3.06
N LYS A 192 -2.66 -20.23 -3.27
CA LYS A 192 -3.21 -18.92 -3.65
C LYS A 192 -3.03 -17.89 -2.54
N LEU A 193 -3.27 -18.28 -1.30
CA LEU A 193 -3.05 -17.41 -0.14
C LEU A 193 -1.56 -17.03 -0.04
N ALA A 194 -0.64 -18.00 -0.16
CA ALA A 194 0.79 -17.74 -0.09
C ALA A 194 1.29 -16.80 -1.22
N LEU A 195 0.71 -16.90 -2.43
CA LEU A 195 1.02 -16.00 -3.55
C LEU A 195 0.49 -14.57 -3.34
N GLN A 196 -0.60 -14.42 -2.57
CA GLN A 196 -1.11 -13.10 -2.20
C GLN A 196 -0.29 -12.50 -1.06
N ASP A 197 -0.20 -13.23 0.05
CA ASP A 197 0.53 -12.88 1.26
C ASP A 197 0.71 -14.12 2.14
N TRP A 198 1.96 -14.44 2.48
CA TRP A 198 2.31 -15.54 3.37
C TRP A 198 1.57 -15.49 4.72
N LYS A 199 1.37 -14.28 5.28
CA LYS A 199 0.64 -14.11 6.54
C LYS A 199 -0.84 -14.46 6.43
N LEU A 200 -1.45 -14.23 5.27
CA LEU A 200 -2.84 -14.64 5.02
C LEU A 200 -2.94 -16.16 5.01
N MET A 201 -1.96 -16.85 4.43
CA MET A 201 -1.88 -18.31 4.48
C MET A 201 -1.68 -18.82 5.92
N GLU A 202 -0.74 -18.25 6.68
CA GLU A 202 -0.53 -18.64 8.10
C GLU A 202 -1.75 -18.37 8.99
N ALA A 203 -2.55 -17.35 8.66
CA ALA A 203 -3.76 -17.02 9.39
C ALA A 203 -4.94 -17.95 9.07
N GLU A 204 -4.90 -18.66 7.94
CA GLU A 204 -5.94 -19.60 7.51
C GLU A 204 -5.80 -20.94 8.26
N PRO A 205 -6.78 -21.33 9.10
CA PRO A 205 -6.69 -22.55 9.91
C PRO A 205 -6.47 -23.84 9.11
N ARG A 206 -6.91 -23.89 7.85
CA ARG A 206 -6.70 -25.06 6.97
C ARG A 206 -5.27 -25.18 6.45
N CYS A 207 -4.50 -24.10 6.51
CA CYS A 207 -3.09 -24.03 6.11
C CYS A 207 -2.15 -23.95 7.32
N ASP A 208 -2.68 -24.07 8.54
CA ASP A 208 -1.90 -23.99 9.77
C ASP A 208 -1.02 -25.23 9.95
N ILE A 209 0.29 -25.04 9.83
CA ILE A 209 1.33 -26.07 9.95
C ILE A 209 1.21 -26.84 11.29
N ASP A 210 0.84 -26.16 12.39
CA ASP A 210 0.79 -26.79 13.71
C ASP A 210 -0.37 -27.80 13.84
N ASN A 211 -1.40 -27.67 13.00
CA ASN A 211 -2.60 -28.52 12.99
C ASN A 211 -2.79 -29.29 11.68
N ALA A 212 -1.88 -29.13 10.72
CA ALA A 212 -1.95 -29.70 9.39
C ALA A 212 -1.78 -31.23 9.39
N LEU A 213 -2.30 -31.87 8.34
CA LEU A 213 -1.99 -33.26 8.03
C LEU A 213 -0.50 -33.39 7.66
N ASP A 214 0.12 -34.54 7.93
CA ASP A 214 1.56 -34.79 7.67
C ASP A 214 1.99 -34.38 6.25
N TRP A 215 1.15 -34.63 5.22
CA TRP A 215 1.47 -34.27 3.83
C TRP A 215 1.46 -32.75 3.59
N LEU A 216 0.61 -32.02 4.32
CA LEU A 216 0.47 -30.57 4.18
C LEU A 216 1.61 -29.86 4.93
N ASP A 217 2.05 -30.40 6.07
CA ASP A 217 3.29 -29.95 6.74
C ASP A 217 4.51 -30.11 5.82
N GLU A 218 4.68 -31.29 5.20
CA GLU A 218 5.74 -31.54 4.21
C GLU A 218 5.62 -30.57 3.01
N TYR A 219 4.41 -30.40 2.47
CA TYR A 219 4.17 -29.50 1.34
C TYR A 219 4.46 -28.02 1.64
N ILE A 220 3.96 -27.52 2.77
CA ILE A 220 4.19 -26.13 3.18
C ILE A 220 5.67 -25.94 3.53
N GLY A 221 6.25 -26.89 4.27
CA GLY A 221 7.63 -26.84 4.76
C GLY A 221 8.69 -26.92 3.68
N ASP A 222 8.49 -27.76 2.68
CA ASP A 222 9.50 -28.00 1.63
C ASP A 222 9.16 -27.23 0.34
N ASP A 223 7.94 -27.38 -0.20
CA ASP A 223 7.60 -26.84 -1.53
C ASP A 223 7.21 -25.36 -1.48
N LEU A 224 6.33 -24.96 -0.55
CA LEU A 224 5.88 -23.56 -0.48
C LEU A 224 6.98 -22.63 0.04
N LYS A 225 7.77 -23.04 1.03
CA LYS A 225 8.90 -22.23 1.50
C LYS A 225 9.99 -22.08 0.44
N ASP A 226 10.32 -23.13 -0.31
CA ASP A 226 11.26 -23.01 -1.44
C ASP A 226 10.72 -22.07 -2.53
N ARG A 227 9.40 -22.08 -2.79
CA ARG A 227 8.77 -21.09 -3.67
C ARG A 227 8.79 -19.68 -3.08
N GLU A 228 8.59 -19.53 -1.78
CA GLU A 228 8.68 -18.24 -1.09
C GLU A 228 10.10 -17.67 -1.15
N GLU A 229 11.12 -18.51 -0.94
CA GLU A 229 12.53 -18.13 -1.02
C GLU A 229 12.89 -17.72 -2.46
N LYS A 230 12.49 -18.49 -3.47
CA LYS A 230 12.64 -18.11 -4.88
C LYS A 230 11.85 -16.86 -5.25
N ALA A 231 10.68 -16.67 -4.66
CA ALA A 231 9.88 -15.47 -4.84
C ALA A 231 10.58 -14.25 -4.25
N LYS A 232 11.16 -14.39 -3.05
CA LYS A 232 12.01 -13.38 -2.42
C LYS A 232 13.20 -13.08 -3.31
N GLU A 233 13.97 -14.07 -3.76
CA GLU A 233 15.08 -13.86 -4.70
C GLU A 233 14.64 -13.11 -5.96
N GLY A 234 13.52 -13.52 -6.59
CA GLY A 234 12.98 -12.84 -7.76
C GLY A 234 12.53 -11.40 -7.50
N ILE A 235 12.02 -11.12 -6.29
CA ILE A 235 11.71 -9.78 -5.81
C ILE A 235 13.00 -8.97 -5.61
N MET A 236 14.03 -9.55 -4.99
CA MET A 236 15.31 -8.89 -4.76
C MET A 236 15.99 -8.53 -6.08
N ASP A 237 16.05 -9.49 -7.02
CA ASP A 237 16.61 -9.29 -8.35
C ASP A 237 15.81 -8.23 -9.14
N GLY A 238 14.47 -8.30 -9.05
CA GLY A 238 13.57 -7.33 -9.66
C GLY A 238 13.84 -5.92 -9.12
N MET A 239 13.79 -5.74 -7.79
CA MET A 239 14.01 -4.44 -7.15
C MET A 239 15.43 -3.94 -7.36
N ALA A 240 16.44 -4.80 -7.35
CA ALA A 240 17.81 -4.43 -7.66
C ALA A 240 17.95 -3.87 -9.08
N GLN A 241 17.24 -4.43 -10.07
CA GLN A 241 17.18 -3.83 -11.41
C GLN A 241 16.55 -2.44 -11.36
N CYS A 242 15.51 -2.24 -10.56
CA CYS A 242 14.82 -0.96 -10.40
C CYS A 242 15.69 0.10 -9.70
N PHE A 243 16.59 -0.31 -8.78
CA PHE A 243 17.55 0.60 -8.16
C PHE A 243 18.68 1.03 -9.11
N ILE A 244 19.01 0.20 -10.11
CA ILE A 244 20.02 0.53 -11.12
C ILE A 244 19.48 1.53 -12.13
N ASP A 245 18.30 1.24 -12.69
CA ASP A 245 17.58 2.15 -13.58
C ASP A 245 16.08 1.87 -13.43
N PRO A 246 15.30 2.76 -12.81
CA PRO A 246 13.89 2.51 -12.60
C PRO A 246 13.11 2.41 -13.93
N ARG A 247 13.69 2.86 -15.06
CA ARG A 247 13.09 2.70 -16.40
C ARG A 247 13.23 1.29 -16.97
N GLU A 248 14.19 0.50 -16.50
CA GLU A 248 14.37 -0.90 -16.89
C GLU A 248 13.67 -1.88 -15.93
N CYS A 249 13.03 -1.35 -14.88
CA CYS A 249 12.32 -2.12 -13.89
C CYS A 249 11.13 -2.89 -14.49
N ASP A 250 11.13 -4.22 -14.32
CA ASP A 250 10.05 -5.09 -14.78
C ASP A 250 9.30 -5.67 -13.58
N CYS A 251 8.36 -4.89 -13.03
CA CYS A 251 7.55 -5.31 -11.88
C CYS A 251 6.73 -6.58 -12.17
N SER A 252 6.49 -6.94 -13.43
CA SER A 252 5.73 -8.14 -13.79
C SER A 252 6.40 -9.45 -13.36
N LYS A 253 7.73 -9.43 -13.19
CA LYS A 253 8.51 -10.58 -12.71
C LYS A 253 8.36 -10.85 -11.22
N ILE A 254 7.83 -9.91 -10.46
CA ILE A 254 7.59 -10.08 -9.03
C ILE A 254 6.40 -11.03 -8.85
N PRO A 255 6.58 -12.23 -8.27
CA PRO A 255 5.52 -13.22 -8.18
C PRO A 255 4.48 -12.90 -7.11
N VAL A 256 4.88 -12.21 -6.04
CA VAL A 256 3.97 -11.85 -4.93
C VAL A 256 3.21 -10.58 -5.29
N LYS A 257 1.88 -10.70 -5.30
CA LYS A 257 0.98 -9.65 -5.79
C LYS A 257 1.07 -8.34 -5.02
N SER A 258 1.11 -8.41 -3.69
CA SER A 258 1.24 -7.23 -2.82
C SER A 258 2.54 -6.46 -3.11
N HIS A 259 3.63 -7.18 -3.36
CA HIS A 259 4.94 -6.61 -3.66
C HIS A 259 4.99 -6.03 -5.07
N ARG A 260 4.35 -6.70 -6.04
CA ARG A 260 4.21 -6.18 -7.41
C ARG A 260 3.50 -4.83 -7.42
N LYS A 261 2.39 -4.68 -6.68
CA LYS A 261 1.67 -3.40 -6.59
C LYS A 261 2.53 -2.28 -6.00
N VAL A 262 3.34 -2.59 -4.99
CA VAL A 262 4.30 -1.63 -4.41
C VAL A 262 5.32 -1.22 -5.47
N CYS A 263 5.89 -2.17 -6.21
CA CYS A 263 6.80 -1.89 -7.33
C CYS A 263 6.14 -1.02 -8.41
N GLU A 264 4.96 -1.39 -8.89
CA GLU A 264 4.22 -0.67 -9.95
C GLU A 264 3.90 0.78 -9.54
N LYS A 265 3.69 1.02 -8.24
CA LYS A 265 3.52 2.38 -7.71
C LYS A 265 4.85 3.12 -7.54
N ALA A 266 5.89 2.45 -7.05
CA ALA A 266 7.18 3.07 -6.74
C ALA A 266 7.99 3.44 -7.98
N VAL A 267 7.96 2.61 -9.03
CA VAL A 267 8.72 2.83 -10.27
C VAL A 267 8.45 4.18 -10.94
N PRO A 268 7.19 4.58 -11.24
CA PRO A 268 6.94 5.87 -11.88
C PRO A 268 7.38 7.04 -11.00
N LEU A 269 7.17 6.94 -9.67
CA LEU A 269 7.63 7.96 -8.72
C LEU A 269 9.15 8.07 -8.69
N ALA A 270 9.87 6.93 -8.76
CA ALA A 270 11.33 6.91 -8.85
C ALA A 270 11.82 7.53 -10.16
N ILE A 271 11.17 7.25 -11.29
CA ILE A 271 11.50 7.86 -12.59
C ILE A 271 11.31 9.38 -12.53
N GLU A 272 10.19 9.86 -12.02
CA GLU A 272 9.92 11.30 -11.87
C GLU A 272 10.87 11.98 -10.88
N CYS A 273 11.17 11.32 -9.77
CA CYS A 273 12.10 11.82 -8.77
C CYS A 273 13.52 11.97 -9.36
N GLU A 274 14.05 10.92 -9.97
CA GLU A 274 15.45 10.87 -10.41
C GLU A 274 15.70 11.60 -11.74
N PHE A 275 14.80 11.45 -12.72
CA PHE A 275 15.02 11.98 -14.07
C PHE A 275 14.28 13.29 -14.35
N GLU A 276 13.17 13.56 -13.65
CA GLU A 276 12.42 14.81 -13.80
C GLU A 276 12.66 15.80 -12.64
N PHE A 277 13.41 15.39 -11.61
CA PHE A 277 13.70 16.19 -10.41
C PHE A 277 12.41 16.66 -9.70
N ASN A 278 11.37 15.82 -9.72
CA ASN A 278 10.09 16.13 -9.08
C ASN A 278 10.16 15.84 -7.59
N GLN A 279 10.43 16.87 -6.77
CA GLN A 279 10.55 16.72 -5.30
C GLN A 279 9.31 16.07 -4.67
N ARG A 280 8.10 16.37 -5.18
CA ARG A 280 6.87 15.76 -4.66
C ARG A 280 6.85 14.24 -4.91
N ALA A 281 7.38 13.79 -6.04
CA ALA A 281 7.48 12.37 -6.33
C ALA A 281 8.49 11.69 -5.40
N CYS A 282 9.61 12.35 -5.09
CA CYS A 282 10.56 11.87 -4.08
C CYS A 282 9.92 11.78 -2.70
N ASP A 283 9.22 12.83 -2.25
CA ASP A 283 8.53 12.83 -0.96
C ASP A 283 7.46 11.72 -0.89
N GLU A 284 6.72 11.48 -1.98
CA GLU A 284 5.72 10.41 -2.04
C GLU A 284 6.38 9.02 -2.07
N LEU A 285 7.49 8.85 -2.79
CA LEU A 285 8.28 7.63 -2.81
C LEU A 285 8.77 7.25 -1.40
N ASP A 286 9.23 8.24 -0.62
CA ASP A 286 9.67 8.04 0.78
C ASP A 286 8.53 7.62 1.72
N THR A 287 7.28 7.92 1.38
CA THR A 287 6.10 7.47 2.16
C THR A 287 5.65 6.05 1.83
N ILE A 288 6.20 5.43 0.77
CA ILE A 288 5.84 4.06 0.42
C ILE A 288 6.49 3.11 1.44
N GLU A 289 5.67 2.53 2.31
CA GLU A 289 6.11 1.49 3.23
C GLU A 289 6.59 0.27 2.43
N MET A 290 7.86 -0.11 2.63
CA MET A 290 8.35 -1.37 2.08
C MET A 290 7.65 -2.55 2.77
N PRO A 291 7.36 -3.64 2.05
CA PRO A 291 6.77 -4.82 2.66
C PRO A 291 7.62 -5.33 3.84
N GLU A 292 6.97 -5.93 4.84
CA GLU A 292 7.72 -6.57 5.91
C GLU A 292 8.59 -7.71 5.37
N GLY A 293 9.82 -7.85 5.88
CA GLY A 293 10.80 -8.84 5.41
C GLY A 293 11.95 -8.26 4.58
N PHE A 294 11.84 -7.02 4.11
CA PHE A 294 12.95 -6.32 3.43
C PHE A 294 14.05 -5.82 4.36
N GLU A 295 13.80 -5.82 5.66
CA GLU A 295 14.83 -5.56 6.67
C GLU A 295 15.78 -6.75 6.88
N ASP A 296 15.61 -7.84 6.11
CA ASP A 296 16.51 -8.98 6.19
C ASP A 296 17.94 -8.55 5.83
N LYS A 297 18.87 -9.06 6.63
CA LYS A 297 20.30 -8.90 6.40
C LYS A 297 20.68 -9.42 5.00
N GLU A 298 20.01 -10.46 4.52
CA GLU A 298 20.24 -11.04 3.20
C GLU A 298 19.84 -10.07 2.08
N PHE A 299 18.68 -9.41 2.19
CA PHE A 299 18.28 -8.34 1.28
C PHE A 299 19.30 -7.19 1.27
N THR A 300 19.70 -6.74 2.45
CA THR A 300 20.69 -5.66 2.58
C THR A 300 22.04 -6.06 1.97
N GLU A 301 22.44 -7.32 2.07
CA GLU A 301 23.69 -7.83 1.49
C GLU A 301 23.60 -7.95 -0.03
N HIS A 302 22.44 -8.36 -0.56
CA HIS A 302 22.16 -8.40 -2.00
C HIS A 302 22.15 -6.99 -2.61
N VAL A 303 21.48 -6.02 -1.98
CA VAL A 303 21.51 -4.61 -2.39
C VAL A 303 22.94 -4.07 -2.38
N ARG A 304 23.74 -4.37 -1.34
CA ARG A 304 25.16 -3.97 -1.28
C ARG A 304 26.05 -4.65 -2.32
N GLU A 305 25.71 -5.86 -2.76
CA GLU A 305 26.41 -6.52 -3.86
C GLU A 305 26.09 -5.82 -5.18
N LYS A 306 24.82 -5.48 -5.40
CA LYS A 306 24.37 -4.71 -6.56
C LYS A 306 24.91 -3.28 -6.59
N GLU A 307 24.97 -2.62 -5.44
CA GLU A 307 25.66 -1.32 -5.29
C GLU A 307 27.14 -1.40 -5.67
N ARG A 308 27.82 -2.52 -5.36
CA ARG A 308 29.20 -2.73 -5.81
C ARG A 308 29.30 -2.90 -7.32
N GLU A 309 28.37 -3.63 -7.93
CA GLU A 309 28.29 -3.74 -9.39
C GLU A 309 28.02 -2.37 -10.04
N MET A 310 27.09 -1.59 -9.49
CA MET A 310 26.80 -0.23 -9.94
C MET A 310 28.00 0.70 -9.77
N PHE A 311 28.71 0.58 -8.66
CA PHE A 311 29.89 1.39 -8.41
C PHE A 311 30.91 1.22 -9.54
N ASP A 312 31.12 0.01 -10.05
CA ASP A 312 32.04 -0.22 -11.17
C ASP A 312 31.59 0.48 -12.48
N ASP A 313 30.28 0.56 -12.73
CA ASP A 313 29.70 1.18 -13.94
C ASP A 313 29.57 2.71 -13.85
N PHE A 314 29.30 3.24 -12.65
CA PHE A 314 29.08 4.67 -12.40
C PHE A 314 30.25 5.37 -11.71
N MET A 315 31.38 4.67 -11.53
CA MET A 315 32.58 5.25 -10.92
C MET A 315 33.02 6.52 -11.66
N PRO A 316 33.26 7.64 -10.94
CA PRO A 316 33.76 8.86 -11.55
C PRO A 316 35.01 8.60 -12.41
N PRO A 317 35.15 9.26 -13.58
CA PRO A 317 36.28 9.04 -14.49
C PRO A 317 37.66 9.22 -13.84
N GLU A 318 37.75 10.01 -12.78
CA GLU A 318 38.94 10.22 -11.94
C GLU A 318 39.34 8.94 -11.22
N CYS A 319 38.38 8.26 -10.59
CA CYS A 319 38.60 7.03 -9.85
C CYS A 319 38.92 5.84 -10.79
N VAL A 320 38.22 5.75 -11.93
CA VAL A 320 38.55 4.77 -12.99
C VAL A 320 39.99 4.95 -13.50
N ARG A 321 40.42 6.20 -13.65
CA ARG A 321 41.75 6.54 -14.19
C ARG A 321 42.88 6.19 -13.22
N GLU A 322 42.64 6.31 -11.91
CA GLU A 322 43.57 5.86 -10.87
C GLU A 322 43.48 4.36 -10.58
N GLY A 323 42.50 3.66 -11.16
CA GLY A 323 42.34 2.21 -11.06
C GLY A 323 41.87 1.76 -9.68
N LEU A 324 41.04 2.57 -9.04
CA LEU A 324 40.40 2.25 -7.76
C LEU A 324 39.26 1.26 -8.00
N THR A 325 38.99 0.39 -7.02
CA THR A 325 37.95 -0.65 -7.13
C THR A 325 36.99 -0.64 -5.95
N THR A 326 37.06 0.37 -5.08
CA THR A 326 36.20 0.50 -3.92
C THR A 326 35.72 1.93 -3.77
N GLN A 327 34.51 2.06 -3.20
CA GLN A 327 33.90 3.35 -2.91
C GLN A 327 34.75 4.20 -1.96
N GLU A 328 35.23 3.61 -0.85
CA GLU A 328 36.09 4.33 0.13
C GLU A 328 37.36 4.90 -0.53
N GLU A 329 38.03 4.13 -1.39
CA GLU A 329 39.25 4.63 -2.06
C GLU A 329 38.91 5.76 -3.04
N CYS A 330 37.81 5.63 -3.78
CA CYS A 330 37.36 6.67 -4.71
C CYS A 330 36.93 7.93 -3.95
N GLU A 331 36.20 7.79 -2.85
CA GLU A 331 35.81 8.89 -1.99
C GLU A 331 37.03 9.62 -1.43
N GLU A 332 38.05 8.89 -0.94
CA GLU A 332 39.33 9.47 -0.49
C GLU A 332 40.05 10.23 -1.63
N LEU A 333 40.03 9.69 -2.86
CA LEU A 333 40.57 10.38 -4.03
C LEU A 333 39.77 11.64 -4.38
N MET A 334 38.44 11.58 -4.33
CA MET A 334 37.58 12.73 -4.59
C MET A 334 37.82 13.83 -3.55
N PHE A 335 38.00 13.47 -2.28
CA PHE A 335 38.45 14.39 -1.22
C PHE A 335 39.84 14.98 -1.50
N GLU A 336 40.78 14.20 -2.04
CA GLU A 336 42.12 14.70 -2.39
C GLU A 336 42.09 15.68 -3.58
N ILE A 337 41.24 15.40 -4.59
CA ILE A 337 41.14 16.20 -5.82
C ILE A 337 40.34 17.47 -5.59
N TYR A 338 39.18 17.38 -4.92
CA TYR A 338 38.20 18.46 -4.80
C TYR A 338 38.18 19.11 -3.41
N GLY A 339 38.82 18.49 -2.41
CA GLY A 339 38.81 18.94 -1.02
C GLY A 339 37.62 18.40 -0.22
N SER A 340 37.66 18.58 1.09
CA SER A 340 36.50 18.37 1.96
C SER A 340 35.42 19.42 1.65
N PRO A 341 34.12 19.07 1.74
CA PRO A 341 33.06 20.05 1.75
C PRO A 341 33.35 21.17 2.76
N PRO A 342 32.92 22.41 2.48
CA PRO A 342 33.02 23.51 3.44
C PRO A 342 32.39 23.11 4.79
N ASP A 343 32.93 23.62 5.90
CA ASP A 343 32.41 23.32 7.24
C ASP A 343 30.92 23.73 7.37
N GLU A 344 30.49 24.73 6.60
CA GLU A 344 29.11 25.19 6.49
C GLU A 344 28.16 24.14 5.89
N CYS A 345 28.69 23.16 5.14
CA CYS A 345 27.93 22.05 4.57
C CYS A 345 28.02 20.77 5.41
N MET A 346 28.57 20.85 6.62
CA MET A 346 28.71 19.73 7.53
C MET A 346 27.87 19.97 8.78
N GLU A 347 26.84 19.16 9.00
CA GLU A 347 26.04 19.20 10.23
C GLU A 347 26.35 17.97 11.08
N ASN A 348 26.80 18.18 12.32
CA ASN A 348 27.27 17.11 13.23
C ASN A 348 28.42 16.24 12.69
N GLY A 349 29.14 16.71 11.67
CA GLY A 349 30.23 15.99 11.04
C GLY A 349 29.81 15.07 9.89
N GLU A 350 28.53 15.10 9.51
CA GLU A 350 28.00 14.46 8.30
C GLU A 350 27.70 15.53 7.25
N PHE A 351 27.91 15.19 5.98
CA PHE A 351 27.61 16.09 4.87
C PHE A 351 26.09 16.18 4.69
N ILE A 352 25.53 17.38 4.71
CA ILE A 352 24.07 17.61 4.61
C ILE A 352 23.48 17.32 3.22
N GLY A 353 24.32 16.93 2.26
CA GLY A 353 23.93 16.65 0.88
C GLY A 353 24.17 17.83 -0.06
N PRO A 354 24.27 17.57 -1.37
CA PRO A 354 24.70 18.56 -2.36
C PRO A 354 23.70 19.70 -2.56
N MET A 355 22.39 19.42 -2.52
CA MET A 355 21.35 20.45 -2.69
C MET A 355 21.30 21.42 -1.50
N GLU A 356 21.21 20.92 -0.27
CA GLU A 356 21.22 21.78 0.93
C GLU A 356 22.54 22.55 1.04
N CYS A 357 23.67 21.90 0.75
CA CYS A 357 24.95 22.59 0.68
C CYS A 357 24.95 23.70 -0.37
N GLU A 358 24.42 23.47 -1.57
CA GLU A 358 24.32 24.51 -2.60
C GLU A 358 23.43 25.67 -2.14
N GLU A 359 22.28 25.39 -1.53
CA GLU A 359 21.37 26.41 -1.00
C GLU A 359 22.05 27.25 0.09
N ILE A 360 22.71 26.62 1.05
CA ILE A 360 23.48 27.30 2.10
C ILE A 360 24.61 28.12 1.49
N MET A 361 25.34 27.60 0.51
CA MET A 361 26.42 28.31 -0.16
C MET A 361 25.91 29.52 -0.94
N VAL A 362 24.76 29.40 -1.60
CA VAL A 362 24.09 30.52 -2.30
C VAL A 362 23.54 31.54 -1.30
N GLU A 363 23.05 31.13 -0.14
CA GLU A 363 22.58 32.03 0.90
C GLU A 363 23.73 32.82 1.54
N ILE A 364 24.83 32.14 1.89
CA ILE A 364 25.97 32.75 2.58
C ILE A 364 26.82 33.61 1.61
N TYR A 365 27.08 33.11 0.41
CA TYR A 365 28.04 33.72 -0.52
C TYR A 365 27.40 34.35 -1.76
N GLY A 366 26.10 34.11 -1.99
CA GLY A 366 25.40 34.49 -3.23
C GLY A 366 25.62 33.48 -4.36
N PRO A 367 24.81 33.55 -5.44
CA PRO A 367 25.01 32.70 -6.61
C PRO A 367 26.36 32.99 -7.26
N THR A 368 27.00 31.93 -7.78
CA THR A 368 28.29 32.04 -8.48
C THR A 368 28.19 33.09 -9.60
N PRO A 369 29.05 34.13 -9.60
CA PRO A 369 29.01 35.15 -10.64
C PRO A 369 29.17 34.52 -12.02
N LEU A 370 28.30 34.88 -12.99
CA LEU A 370 28.33 34.33 -14.36
C LEU A 370 29.69 34.46 -15.07
N GLN A 371 30.54 35.38 -14.61
CA GLN A 371 31.88 35.59 -15.16
C GLN A 371 32.89 34.54 -14.70
N CYS A 372 32.54 33.78 -13.66
CA CYS A 372 33.31 32.66 -13.10
C CYS A 372 32.83 31.30 -13.59
N LEU A 373 31.85 31.28 -14.50
CA LEU A 373 31.42 30.09 -15.21
C LEU A 373 31.96 30.16 -16.65
N ASP A 374 32.38 29.04 -17.21
CA ASP A 374 32.76 28.95 -18.62
C ASP A 374 31.53 28.95 -19.55
N GLU A 375 31.76 28.69 -20.85
CA GLU A 375 30.69 28.64 -21.85
C GLU A 375 29.68 27.49 -21.60
N ASP A 376 30.08 26.47 -20.84
CA ASP A 376 29.26 25.30 -20.50
C ASP A 376 28.60 25.42 -19.11
N GLY A 377 28.81 26.55 -18.42
CA GLY A 377 28.26 26.78 -17.07
C GLY A 377 29.06 26.14 -15.95
N ILE A 378 30.27 25.64 -16.23
CA ILE A 378 31.15 25.00 -15.24
C ILE A 378 32.02 26.06 -14.57
N PHE A 379 32.20 25.98 -13.26
CA PHE A 379 33.05 26.90 -12.51
C PHE A 379 34.51 26.79 -12.97
N ILE A 380 35.09 27.91 -13.45
CA ILE A 380 36.46 27.96 -14.03
C ILE A 380 37.59 27.80 -12.98
N GLY A 381 37.22 27.53 -11.73
CA GLY A 381 38.12 27.41 -10.60
C GLY A 381 38.36 28.74 -9.88
N GLU A 382 38.65 28.63 -8.58
CA GLU A 382 38.74 29.76 -7.66
C GLU A 382 39.79 30.80 -8.11
N GLN A 383 40.93 30.35 -8.62
CA GLN A 383 42.02 31.24 -9.03
C GLN A 383 41.67 32.08 -10.27
N GLU A 384 41.07 31.46 -11.31
CA GLU A 384 40.65 32.19 -12.51
C GLU A 384 39.45 33.09 -12.22
N CYS A 385 38.49 32.62 -11.41
CA CYS A 385 37.38 33.44 -10.95
C CYS A 385 37.87 34.66 -10.16
N MET A 386 38.82 34.49 -9.22
CA MET A 386 39.43 35.59 -8.49
C MET A 386 40.14 36.57 -9.43
N ASP A 387 40.88 36.06 -10.42
CA ASP A 387 41.56 36.90 -11.40
C ASP A 387 40.58 37.72 -12.25
N ILE A 388 39.34 37.27 -12.44
CA ILE A 388 38.29 38.05 -13.10
C ILE A 388 37.67 39.06 -12.14
N MET A 389 37.33 38.61 -10.93
CA MET A 389 36.58 39.39 -9.93
C MET A 389 37.40 40.48 -9.24
N LEU A 390 38.75 40.39 -9.21
CA LEU A 390 39.57 41.42 -8.56
C LEU A 390 39.44 42.76 -9.33
N PRO A 391 39.00 43.86 -8.67
CA PRO A 391 38.87 45.16 -9.30
C PRO A 391 40.19 45.62 -9.93
N GLN A 392 40.10 46.35 -11.04
CA GLN A 392 41.31 46.78 -11.76
C GLN A 392 42.18 47.70 -10.89
N GLU A 393 41.60 48.48 -9.99
CA GLU A 393 42.37 49.30 -9.04
C GLU A 393 43.26 48.45 -8.13
N CYS A 394 42.78 47.29 -7.69
CA CYS A 394 43.55 46.34 -6.88
C CYS A 394 44.65 45.66 -7.70
N LYS A 395 44.34 45.24 -8.93
CA LYS A 395 45.33 44.68 -9.87
C LYS A 395 46.44 45.68 -10.18
N ASP A 396 46.08 46.93 -10.42
CA ASP A 396 47.01 48.02 -10.72
C ASP A 396 47.89 48.37 -9.51
N ALA A 397 47.37 48.20 -8.30
CA ALA A 397 48.09 48.36 -7.04
C ALA A 397 48.92 47.11 -6.65
N GLY A 398 48.79 46.01 -7.39
CA GLY A 398 49.58 44.80 -7.23
C GLY A 398 49.06 43.81 -6.19
N ALA A 399 47.77 43.83 -5.88
CA ALA A 399 47.13 42.76 -5.10
C ALA A 399 46.97 41.49 -5.94
N TYR A 400 47.29 40.35 -5.34
CA TYR A 400 47.10 39.00 -5.89
C TYR A 400 46.11 38.16 -5.07
N SER A 401 45.56 38.70 -3.99
CA SER A 401 44.51 38.07 -3.19
C SER A 401 43.40 39.05 -2.82
N ARG A 402 42.25 38.53 -2.40
CA ARG A 402 41.11 39.31 -1.91
C ARG A 402 41.50 40.14 -0.68
N GLU A 403 42.31 39.59 0.22
CA GLU A 403 42.81 40.25 1.43
C GLU A 403 43.74 41.41 1.08
N GLU A 404 44.69 41.20 0.16
CA GLU A 404 45.57 42.28 -0.31
C GLU A 404 44.77 43.39 -1.00
N CYS A 405 43.76 43.05 -1.79
CA CYS A 405 42.86 44.03 -2.41
C CYS A 405 42.03 44.77 -1.35
N LYS A 406 41.55 44.09 -0.31
CA LYS A 406 40.81 44.71 0.79
C LYS A 406 41.66 45.75 1.53
N GLU A 407 42.93 45.44 1.80
CA GLU A 407 43.88 46.40 2.40
C GLU A 407 44.09 47.63 1.51
N ILE A 408 44.30 47.42 0.20
CA ILE A 408 44.49 48.52 -0.77
C ILE A 408 43.24 49.39 -0.90
N MET A 409 42.06 48.76 -0.97
CA MET A 409 40.79 49.48 -1.06
C MET A 409 40.50 50.28 0.21
N MET A 410 40.84 49.76 1.39
CA MET A 410 40.75 50.51 2.64
C MET A 410 41.66 51.74 2.63
N GLU A 411 42.89 51.63 2.12
CA GLU A 411 43.81 52.77 2.00
C GLU A 411 43.28 53.85 1.03
N ILE A 412 42.53 53.45 0.00
CA ILE A 412 41.95 54.36 -1.00
C ILE A 412 40.64 55.00 -0.51
N MET A 413 39.83 54.27 0.26
CA MET A 413 38.47 54.70 0.63
C MET A 413 38.38 55.47 1.95
N LEU A 414 39.39 55.41 2.83
CA LEU A 414 39.40 56.18 4.07
C LEU A 414 39.34 57.70 3.76
N PRO A 415 38.36 58.45 4.32
CA PRO A 415 38.27 59.88 4.13
C PRO A 415 39.59 60.58 4.50
N PRO A 416 40.01 61.62 3.76
CA PRO A 416 41.25 62.35 4.04
C PRO A 416 41.36 62.81 5.50
N GLU A 417 40.24 63.16 6.13
CA GLU A 417 40.16 63.58 7.53
C GLU A 417 40.60 62.48 8.50
N CYS A 418 40.31 61.21 8.19
CA CYS A 418 40.73 60.05 8.99
C CYS A 418 42.19 59.68 8.75
N LEU A 419 42.64 59.73 7.50
CA LEU A 419 44.05 59.51 7.17
C LEU A 419 44.96 60.58 7.78
N GLU A 420 44.51 61.85 7.80
CA GLU A 420 45.22 62.96 8.45
C GLU A 420 45.28 62.81 9.97
N ALA A 421 44.26 62.20 10.57
CA ALA A 421 44.20 61.87 11.99
C ALA A 421 44.97 60.58 12.35
N GLY A 422 45.48 59.85 11.35
CA GLY A 422 46.31 58.67 11.52
C GLY A 422 45.55 57.36 11.68
N ALA A 423 44.27 57.31 11.32
CA ALA A 423 43.50 56.07 11.28
C ALA A 423 44.07 55.14 10.19
N THR A 424 44.29 53.89 10.57
CA THR A 424 44.74 52.80 9.68
C THR A 424 43.65 51.75 9.48
N THR A 425 42.56 51.84 10.23
CA THR A 425 41.38 50.98 10.14
C THR A 425 40.11 51.83 10.05
N GLU A 426 39.04 51.23 9.54
CA GLU A 426 37.72 51.86 9.49
C GLU A 426 37.19 52.16 10.90
N GLU A 427 37.43 51.27 11.86
CA GLU A 427 37.09 51.46 13.28
C GLU A 427 37.79 52.68 13.89
N GLU A 428 39.10 52.85 13.65
CA GLU A 428 39.85 54.03 14.12
C GLU A 428 39.29 55.32 13.49
N CYS A 429 38.87 55.27 12.22
CA CYS A 429 38.25 56.39 11.53
C CYS A 429 36.86 56.75 12.10
N MET A 430 36.06 55.73 12.41
CA MET A 430 34.74 55.90 13.03
C MET A 430 34.85 56.50 14.43
N GLU A 431 35.86 56.09 15.21
CA GLU A 431 36.18 56.71 16.50
C GLU A 431 36.60 58.18 16.35
N ILE A 432 37.03 58.64 15.18
CA ILE A 432 37.32 60.06 14.94
C ILE A 432 36.03 60.82 14.58
N ILE A 433 35.18 60.23 13.74
CA ILE A 433 34.02 60.89 13.12
C ILE A 433 32.79 60.95 14.06
N LEU A 434 32.58 59.96 14.94
CA LEU A 434 31.37 59.91 15.76
C LEU A 434 31.23 61.11 16.71
N PRO A 435 30.00 61.65 16.92
CA PRO A 435 29.74 62.70 17.89
C PRO A 435 30.12 62.28 19.32
N PRO A 436 30.54 63.22 20.19
CA PRO A 436 30.90 62.92 21.58
C PRO A 436 29.80 62.17 22.36
N GLU A 437 28.54 62.49 22.10
CA GLU A 437 27.38 61.90 22.78
C GLU A 437 27.27 60.40 22.51
N CYS A 438 27.49 59.98 21.25
CA CYS A 438 27.51 58.56 20.87
C CYS A 438 28.74 57.84 21.42
N LYS A 439 29.90 58.51 21.45
CA LYS A 439 31.14 57.95 22.05
C LYS A 439 30.99 57.73 23.55
N GLU A 440 30.36 58.67 24.24
CA GLU A 440 30.11 58.58 25.69
C GLU A 440 29.08 57.48 26.02
N ALA A 441 28.15 57.22 25.10
CA ALA A 441 27.19 56.12 25.19
C ALA A 441 27.77 54.75 24.75
N GLY A 442 28.98 54.72 24.18
CA GLY A 442 29.66 53.50 23.77
C GLY A 442 29.29 52.97 22.38
N ALA A 443 28.82 53.82 21.48
CA ALA A 443 28.59 53.47 20.08
C ALA A 443 29.92 53.29 19.33
N TYR A 444 30.05 52.20 18.57
CA TYR A 444 31.19 51.92 17.69
C TYR A 444 30.82 52.00 16.21
N SER A 445 29.52 52.01 15.88
CA SER A 445 29.02 52.20 14.52
C SER A 445 28.10 53.43 14.37
N LYS A 446 27.83 53.81 13.12
CA LYS A 446 26.88 54.89 12.80
C LYS A 446 25.45 54.44 13.14
N GLU A 447 25.12 53.19 12.84
CA GLU A 447 23.83 52.58 13.17
C GLU A 447 23.61 52.50 14.69
N GLU A 448 24.60 52.06 15.47
CA GLU A 448 24.50 52.05 16.94
C GLU A 448 24.35 53.47 17.51
N CYS A 449 25.05 54.45 16.92
CA CYS A 449 24.90 55.85 17.28
C CYS A 449 23.49 56.37 16.93
N GLU A 450 22.92 55.97 15.79
CA GLU A 450 21.55 56.32 15.40
C GLU A 450 20.50 55.67 16.31
N GLU A 451 20.70 54.41 16.72
CA GLU A 451 19.86 53.70 17.69
C GLU A 451 19.93 54.36 19.07
N ILE A 452 21.14 54.63 19.57
CA ILE A 452 21.35 55.33 20.85
C ILE A 452 20.71 56.72 20.81
N MET A 453 20.84 57.45 19.70
CA MET A 453 20.19 58.75 19.55
C MET A 453 18.67 58.60 19.45
N GLY A 454 18.16 57.53 18.83
CA GLY A 454 16.75 57.16 18.81
C GLY A 454 16.21 56.82 20.20
N ASP A 455 16.98 56.15 21.06
CA ASP A 455 16.61 55.83 22.43
C ASP A 455 16.64 57.05 23.35
N ILE A 456 17.63 57.93 23.17
CA ILE A 456 17.77 59.15 23.98
C ILE A 456 16.68 60.17 23.63
N TYR A 457 16.31 60.27 22.35
CA TYR A 457 15.43 61.34 21.85
C TYR A 457 14.07 60.86 21.31
N GLY A 458 13.84 59.54 21.20
CA GLY A 458 12.67 58.93 20.55
C GLY A 458 12.76 58.95 19.02
N PRO A 459 11.97 58.12 18.30
CA PRO A 459 11.83 58.27 16.86
C PRO A 459 11.28 59.65 16.54
N THR A 460 11.88 60.34 15.56
CA THR A 460 11.42 61.65 15.14
C THR A 460 10.00 61.51 14.57
N PRO A 461 8.98 62.19 15.12
CA PRO A 461 7.61 62.04 14.63
C PRO A 461 7.52 62.35 13.14
N PRO A 462 6.72 61.61 12.34
CA PRO A 462 6.61 61.81 10.90
C PRO A 462 6.22 63.24 10.51
N GLU A 463 5.45 63.93 11.35
CA GLU A 463 5.04 65.31 11.17
C GLU A 463 6.20 66.32 11.25
N CYS A 464 7.35 65.89 11.79
CA CYS A 464 8.57 66.68 11.89
C CYS A 464 9.58 66.39 10.77
N LEU A 465 9.20 65.57 9.80
CA LEU A 465 10.01 65.24 8.65
C LEU A 465 9.39 65.86 7.38
N ASP A 466 10.22 66.37 6.47
CA ASP A 466 9.76 66.83 5.16
C ASP A 466 9.54 65.66 4.19
N GLU A 467 9.14 65.96 2.95
CA GLU A 467 8.88 64.95 1.91
C GLU A 467 10.10 64.09 1.52
N ASN A 468 11.30 64.39 2.04
CA ASN A 468 12.51 63.61 1.84
C ASN A 468 13.10 63.09 3.18
N ASP A 469 12.25 62.94 4.21
CA ASP A 469 12.61 62.46 5.55
C ASP A 469 13.64 63.33 6.29
N ASN A 470 13.77 64.62 5.96
CA ASN A 470 14.65 65.53 6.69
C ASN A 470 13.90 66.26 7.81
N TYR A 471 14.54 66.38 8.97
CA TYR A 471 13.97 67.12 10.10
C TYR A 471 13.73 68.60 9.77
N ILE A 472 12.47 69.05 9.88
CA ILE A 472 12.06 70.42 9.52
C ILE A 472 12.44 71.48 10.58
N GLY A 473 13.03 71.05 11.70
CA GLY A 473 13.48 71.92 12.79
C GLY A 473 12.42 72.12 13.88
N ASP A 474 12.88 72.39 15.10
CA ASP A 474 12.07 72.36 16.33
C ASP A 474 10.80 73.25 16.27
N GLU A 475 10.89 74.48 15.77
CA GLU A 475 9.74 75.40 15.69
C GLU A 475 8.65 74.90 14.73
N GLU A 476 9.05 74.34 13.58
CA GLU A 476 8.12 73.84 12.56
C GLU A 476 7.54 72.48 12.98
N CYS A 477 8.37 71.64 13.62
CA CYS A 477 7.97 70.37 14.22
C CYS A 477 6.92 70.55 15.33
N ILE A 478 7.12 71.49 16.26
CA ILE A 478 6.14 71.79 17.31
C ILE A 478 4.85 72.36 16.74
N ALA A 479 4.93 73.23 15.73
CA ALA A 479 3.76 73.75 15.05
C ALA A 479 2.97 72.67 14.30
N ALA A 480 3.64 71.65 13.78
CA ALA A 480 3.02 70.51 13.11
C ALA A 480 2.35 69.56 14.11
N ILE A 481 3.03 69.23 15.21
CA ILE A 481 2.55 68.27 16.22
C ILE A 481 1.46 68.88 17.11
N ASN A 482 1.65 70.11 17.59
CA ASN A 482 0.75 70.74 18.54
C ASN A 482 0.52 72.23 18.16
N PRO A 483 -0.32 72.49 17.15
CA PRO A 483 -0.58 73.84 16.69
C PRO A 483 -1.18 74.74 17.77
N GLU A 484 -1.91 74.20 18.75
CA GLU A 484 -2.45 74.98 19.88
C GLU A 484 -1.34 75.48 20.82
N CYS A 485 -0.29 74.68 21.05
CA CYS A 485 0.88 75.12 21.80
C CYS A 485 1.69 76.18 21.06
N ALA A 486 1.91 75.98 19.75
CA ALA A 486 2.58 76.97 18.91
C ALA A 486 1.81 78.30 18.85
N GLU A 487 0.47 78.26 18.77
CA GLU A 487 -0.38 79.45 18.86
C GLU A 487 -0.33 80.14 20.24
N ALA A 488 -0.06 79.38 21.31
CA ALA A 488 0.20 79.91 22.65
C ALA A 488 1.62 80.50 22.82
N GLY A 489 2.48 80.36 21.80
CA GLY A 489 3.84 80.89 21.77
C GLY A 489 4.91 79.95 22.33
N GLY A 490 4.61 78.65 22.45
CA GLY A 490 5.61 77.64 22.76
C GLY A 490 6.56 77.44 21.57
N THR A 491 7.86 77.41 21.84
CA THR A 491 8.91 77.24 20.82
C THR A 491 9.81 76.03 21.10
N THR A 492 9.58 75.35 22.23
CA THR A 492 10.27 74.13 22.65
C THR A 492 9.27 73.12 23.18
N PHE A 493 9.58 71.82 23.13
CA PHE A 493 8.68 70.77 23.63
C PHE A 493 8.35 70.95 25.12
N ASP A 494 9.30 71.46 25.91
CA ASP A 494 9.12 71.81 27.33
C ASP A 494 8.04 72.89 27.53
N ASP A 495 7.81 73.77 26.56
CA ASP A 495 6.74 74.78 26.64
C ASP A 495 5.33 74.15 26.53
N CYS A 496 5.23 72.92 25.98
CA CYS A 496 3.98 72.27 25.60
C CYS A 496 3.56 71.11 26.53
N GLU A 497 4.42 70.70 27.46
CA GLU A 497 4.28 69.49 28.29
C GLU A 497 3.01 69.49 29.18
N GLY A 498 2.40 70.66 29.44
CA GLY A 498 1.20 70.80 30.26
C GLY A 498 -0.16 70.62 29.56
N MET A 499 -0.19 70.38 28.24
CA MET A 499 -1.44 70.37 27.45
C MET A 499 -1.88 69.00 26.89
N TRP A 500 -1.08 67.95 27.06
CA TRP A 500 -1.39 66.62 26.53
C TRP A 500 -2.32 65.88 27.51
N GLY A 501 -3.55 65.59 27.10
CA GLY A 501 -4.56 64.86 27.89
C GLY A 501 -4.46 63.35 27.68
N ASP A 502 -4.52 62.59 28.79
CA ASP A 502 -4.45 61.12 28.87
C ASP A 502 -5.66 60.39 28.21
N GLU A 503 -5.76 60.34 26.89
CA GLU A 503 -6.68 59.40 26.22
C GLU A 503 -6.02 58.72 25.00
N GLY A 504 -5.53 57.50 25.21
CA GLY A 504 -5.06 56.60 24.14
C GLY A 504 -4.14 55.49 24.68
N GLY A 505 -4.71 54.41 25.21
CA GLY A 505 -3.97 53.25 25.71
C GLY A 505 -4.05 52.06 24.77
N ASP A 506 -2.89 51.56 24.34
CA ASP A 506 -2.70 50.29 23.65
C ASP A 506 -3.18 49.11 24.50
N SER A 507 -3.74 48.10 23.83
CA SER A 507 -4.49 46.98 24.42
C SER A 507 -3.66 45.93 25.17
N ASN A 508 -2.43 46.26 25.60
CA ASN A 508 -1.57 45.35 26.38
C ASN A 508 -1.17 45.88 27.77
N THR A 509 -1.90 46.88 28.30
CA THR A 509 -1.68 47.37 29.67
C THR A 509 -2.84 47.02 30.60
N MET A 510 -2.53 46.35 31.71
CA MET A 510 -3.49 45.94 32.73
C MET A 510 -4.22 47.15 33.33
N PRO A 511 -5.57 47.11 33.53
CA PRO A 511 -6.34 48.27 34.00
C PRO A 511 -5.78 48.84 35.31
N ARG A 512 -5.76 50.17 35.41
CA ARG A 512 -5.12 50.89 36.52
C ARG A 512 -5.75 50.57 37.88
N GLU A 513 -7.01 50.14 37.87
CA GLU A 513 -7.81 49.74 39.02
C GLU A 513 -7.36 48.40 39.61
N CYS A 514 -6.68 47.58 38.81
CA CYS A 514 -6.05 46.34 39.28
C CYS A 514 -4.66 46.57 39.88
N MET A 515 -4.21 47.82 39.95
CA MET A 515 -2.91 48.22 40.50
C MET A 515 -3.09 49.20 41.67
N ASP A 516 -2.65 48.83 42.88
CA ASP A 516 -2.56 49.75 44.03
C ASP A 516 -1.08 50.03 44.32
N ASN A 517 -0.70 51.31 44.19
CA ASN A 517 0.70 51.77 44.28
C ASN A 517 1.66 51.06 43.33
N GLY A 518 1.19 50.70 42.12
CA GLY A 518 1.99 50.06 41.08
C GLY A 518 2.25 48.57 41.32
N GLN A 519 1.58 47.95 42.29
CA GLN A 519 1.57 46.50 42.48
C GLN A 519 0.18 45.93 42.20
N TYR A 520 0.15 44.79 41.51
CA TYR A 520 -1.08 44.07 41.20
C TYR A 520 -1.78 43.62 42.50
N ILE A 521 -3.05 43.99 42.66
CA ILE A 521 -3.78 43.79 43.92
C ILE A 521 -4.30 42.36 44.13
N GLY A 522 -3.99 41.44 43.20
CA GLY A 522 -4.46 40.06 43.21
C GLY A 522 -5.81 39.91 42.51
N MET A 523 -6.03 38.73 41.91
CA MET A 523 -7.15 38.45 41.01
C MET A 523 -8.51 38.79 41.61
N HIS A 524 -8.81 38.33 42.82
CA HIS A 524 -10.12 38.51 43.43
C HIS A 524 -10.47 39.98 43.73
N ALA A 525 -9.46 40.80 44.05
CA ALA A 525 -9.64 42.23 44.31
C ALA A 525 -9.68 43.04 43.01
N CYS A 526 -8.90 42.65 42.00
CA CYS A 526 -8.99 43.18 40.63
C CYS A 526 -10.36 42.88 40.03
N GLU A 527 -10.90 41.68 40.26
CA GLU A 527 -12.22 41.28 39.80
C GLU A 527 -13.33 42.10 40.47
N GLU A 528 -13.30 42.29 41.79
CA GLU A 528 -14.25 43.20 42.46
C GLU A 528 -14.15 44.64 41.94
N ALA A 529 -12.94 45.15 41.69
CA ALA A 529 -12.74 46.49 41.13
C ALA A 529 -13.29 46.61 39.71
N MET A 530 -13.13 45.56 38.88
CA MET A 530 -13.68 45.49 37.53
C MET A 530 -15.21 45.41 37.54
N TRP A 531 -15.80 44.65 38.47
CA TRP A 531 -17.25 44.56 38.63
C TRP A 531 -17.87 45.86 39.13
N ASP A 532 -17.18 46.63 39.97
CA ASP A 532 -17.62 47.96 40.41
C ASP A 532 -17.63 48.98 39.25
N MET A 533 -16.76 48.79 38.26
CA MET A 533 -16.69 49.66 37.09
C MET A 533 -17.70 49.27 35.99
N MET A 534 -17.75 47.98 35.64
CA MET A 534 -18.56 47.48 34.51
C MET A 534 -19.99 47.09 34.91
N GLY A 535 -20.26 47.02 36.22
CA GLY A 535 -21.55 46.63 36.78
C GLY A 535 -21.59 45.13 37.07
N ARG A 536 -21.86 44.79 38.33
CA ARG A 536 -21.97 43.39 38.77
C ARG A 536 -23.18 42.70 38.11
N PRO A 537 -23.04 41.45 37.61
CA PRO A 537 -24.15 40.68 37.09
C PRO A 537 -25.19 40.46 38.20
N PRO A 538 -26.47 40.28 37.86
CA PRO A 538 -27.51 40.01 38.86
C PRO A 538 -27.24 38.69 39.59
N GLU A 539 -27.75 38.54 40.82
CA GLU A 539 -27.53 37.34 41.67
C GLU A 539 -27.93 36.02 40.99
N GLU A 540 -28.81 36.09 40.00
CA GLU A 540 -29.26 34.95 39.18
C GLU A 540 -28.12 34.30 38.39
N CYS A 541 -27.08 35.08 38.07
CA CYS A 541 -25.87 34.62 37.39
C CYS A 541 -24.82 34.05 38.34
N PHE A 542 -25.16 33.91 39.63
CA PHE A 542 -24.28 33.29 40.61
C PHE A 542 -24.95 32.04 41.17
N ARG A 543 -24.25 30.90 41.10
CA ARG A 543 -24.68 29.64 41.72
C ARG A 543 -23.71 29.32 42.84
N GLU A 544 -24.23 29.20 44.07
CA GLU A 544 -23.44 29.00 45.29
C GLU A 544 -22.38 30.09 45.57
N GLY A 545 -22.57 31.27 44.99
CA GLY A 545 -21.68 32.43 45.14
C GLY A 545 -20.62 32.56 44.05
N GLN A 546 -20.55 31.62 43.10
CA GLN A 546 -19.63 31.65 41.96
C GLN A 546 -20.36 32.06 40.68
N TYR A 547 -19.69 32.84 39.84
CA TYR A 547 -20.23 33.32 38.57
C TYR A 547 -20.30 32.17 37.56
N ILE A 548 -21.47 31.93 36.97
CA ILE A 548 -21.70 30.76 36.11
C ILE A 548 -21.25 30.94 34.65
N GLY A 549 -20.48 31.98 34.34
CA GLY A 549 -20.00 32.30 32.99
C GLY A 549 -20.94 33.19 32.17
N GLY A 550 -20.36 33.90 31.19
CA GLY A 550 -21.01 34.92 30.37
C GLY A 550 -22.22 34.41 29.58
N ASP A 551 -22.07 33.29 28.88
CA ASP A 551 -23.11 32.74 28.01
C ASP A 551 -24.31 32.20 28.79
N TYR A 552 -24.05 31.51 29.91
CA TYR A 552 -25.10 31.04 30.80
C TYR A 552 -25.84 32.20 31.49
N CYS A 553 -25.11 33.23 31.92
CA CYS A 553 -25.72 34.43 32.47
C CYS A 553 -26.57 35.18 31.42
N LYS A 554 -26.13 35.21 30.16
CA LYS A 554 -26.88 35.77 29.02
C LYS A 554 -28.17 35.02 28.75
N GLN A 555 -28.16 33.69 28.82
CA GLN A 555 -29.40 32.90 28.68
C GLN A 555 -30.41 33.17 29.80
N LEU A 556 -29.94 33.37 31.04
CA LEU A 556 -30.83 33.66 32.17
C LEU A 556 -31.38 35.08 32.17
N THR A 557 -30.55 36.06 31.84
CA THR A 557 -30.86 37.49 32.04
C THR A 557 -31.18 38.24 30.75
N GLY A 558 -30.82 37.68 29.60
CA GLY A 558 -30.92 38.31 28.29
C GLY A 558 -29.83 39.36 28.01
N VAL A 559 -28.83 39.51 28.88
CA VAL A 559 -27.73 40.48 28.73
C VAL A 559 -26.39 39.76 28.85
N GLU A 560 -25.46 40.08 27.94
CA GLU A 560 -24.12 39.51 27.91
C GLU A 560 -23.20 40.23 28.90
N TYR A 561 -22.51 39.45 29.72
CA TYR A 561 -21.56 39.94 30.73
C TYR A 561 -20.22 39.22 30.49
N ALA A 562 -19.13 39.96 30.33
CA ALA A 562 -17.80 39.38 30.14
C ALA A 562 -17.21 38.99 31.51
N GLY A 563 -16.82 37.72 31.70
CA GLY A 563 -16.18 37.29 32.95
C GLY A 563 -15.65 35.85 32.97
N ALA A 564 -14.37 35.75 33.39
CA ALA A 564 -13.51 34.65 33.89
C ALA A 564 -13.69 33.18 33.43
N HIS A 565 -12.55 32.52 33.18
CA HIS A 565 -12.43 31.08 32.85
C HIS A 565 -12.87 30.15 34.01
N PRO A 566 -13.30 28.92 33.71
CA PRO A 566 -13.78 27.96 34.72
C PRO A 566 -12.74 27.59 35.77
N ASP A 567 -13.19 27.31 37.00
CA ASP A 567 -12.32 26.93 38.13
C ASP A 567 -11.52 25.64 37.86
N GLU A 568 -11.99 24.76 36.98
CA GLU A 568 -11.30 23.50 36.65
C GLU A 568 -9.96 23.71 35.94
N CYS A 569 -9.70 24.90 35.42
CA CYS A 569 -8.46 25.24 34.71
C CYS A 569 -7.41 25.94 35.59
N VAL A 570 -7.57 25.88 36.92
CA VAL A 570 -6.66 26.49 37.89
C VAL A 570 -6.31 25.48 38.97
N GLU A 571 -5.03 25.11 39.08
CA GLU A 571 -4.54 24.27 40.16
C GLU A 571 -3.84 25.14 41.22
N GLY A 572 -4.55 25.41 42.32
CA GLY A 572 -4.10 26.32 43.37
C GLY A 572 -4.32 27.79 43.00
N ASP A 573 -3.25 28.59 42.97
CA ASP A 573 -3.29 30.02 42.59
C ASP A 573 -2.70 30.25 41.17
N MET A 574 -2.45 29.20 40.38
CA MET A 574 -1.85 29.28 39.05
C MET A 574 -2.72 28.59 38.00
N PHE A 575 -2.94 29.28 36.88
CA PHE A 575 -3.59 28.73 35.69
C PHE A 575 -2.68 27.68 35.06
N ILE A 576 -3.22 26.49 34.78
CA ILE A 576 -2.43 25.33 34.34
C ILE A 576 -2.03 25.37 32.85
N GLY A 577 -2.41 26.43 32.13
CA GLY A 577 -2.11 26.57 30.71
C GLY A 577 -3.30 26.16 29.84
N HIS A 578 -3.33 26.68 28.62
CA HIS A 578 -4.51 26.63 27.76
C HIS A 578 -4.80 25.22 27.22
N GLU A 579 -3.74 24.44 26.98
CA GLU A 579 -3.78 23.08 26.43
C GLU A 579 -4.25 22.07 27.48
N GLU A 580 -3.71 22.17 28.71
CA GLU A 580 -4.11 21.32 29.83
C GLU A 580 -5.55 21.62 30.30
N CYS A 581 -5.97 22.89 30.24
CA CYS A 581 -7.35 23.31 30.47
C CYS A 581 -8.32 22.76 29.40
N ALA A 582 -7.92 22.76 28.12
CA ALA A 582 -8.72 22.19 27.03
C ALA A 582 -8.98 20.69 27.23
N GLY A 583 -7.93 19.94 27.61
CA GLY A 583 -8.06 18.52 27.93
C GLY A 583 -9.02 18.22 29.09
N ILE A 584 -9.02 19.05 30.15
CA ILE A 584 -9.95 18.90 31.28
C ILE A 584 -11.40 19.23 30.88
N MET A 585 -11.59 20.23 30.03
CA MET A 585 -12.91 20.65 29.55
C MET A 585 -13.48 19.70 28.47
N GLY A 586 -12.73 18.66 28.09
CA GLY A 586 -13.13 17.71 27.05
C GLY A 586 -13.08 18.34 25.65
N TRP A 587 -12.27 19.40 25.48
CA TRP A 587 -11.96 19.98 24.18
C TRP A 587 -10.73 19.19 23.72
N GLY A 588 -10.99 18.11 22.98
CA GLY A 588 -9.97 17.19 22.52
C GLY A 588 -8.87 17.89 21.73
N GLU A 589 -7.67 17.31 21.81
CA GLU A 589 -6.51 17.68 21.00
C GLU A 589 -6.90 17.80 19.52
N GLU A 590 -6.29 18.78 18.86
CA GLU A 590 -6.36 18.99 17.42
C GLU A 590 -5.88 17.71 16.71
N GLY A 591 -6.84 16.83 16.42
CA GLY A 591 -6.69 15.63 15.63
C GLY A 591 -7.92 15.50 14.76
N GLU A 592 -7.74 15.89 13.50
CA GLU A 592 -8.64 15.69 12.34
C GLU A 592 -10.02 16.35 12.42
N GLU A 593 -10.27 17.22 11.44
CA GLU A 593 -11.57 17.82 11.15
C GLU A 593 -12.60 16.73 10.82
N GLY A 594 -13.19 16.12 11.85
CA GLY A 594 -14.44 15.38 11.75
C GLY A 594 -15.61 16.35 11.77
N GLU A 595 -16.23 16.56 10.60
CA GLU A 595 -17.50 17.28 10.43
C GLU A 595 -18.62 16.69 11.29
N PHE A 596 -18.75 17.13 12.53
CA PHE A 596 -19.97 16.89 13.31
C PHE A 596 -20.46 18.20 13.93
N GLY A 597 -21.32 18.88 13.16
CA GLY A 597 -22.18 19.93 13.67
C GLY A 597 -23.22 19.42 14.67
N PRO A 598 -23.90 20.31 15.41
CA PRO A 598 -24.95 19.93 16.35
C PRO A 598 -26.08 19.16 15.64
N SER A 599 -26.64 18.13 16.30
CA SER A 599 -27.72 17.32 15.75
C SER A 599 -28.86 18.20 15.20
N PRO A 600 -29.40 17.89 14.00
CA PRO A 600 -30.46 18.69 13.38
C PRO A 600 -31.63 18.94 14.34
N PRO A 601 -32.22 20.16 14.36
CA PRO A 601 -33.32 20.51 15.27
C PRO A 601 -34.52 19.55 15.20
N GLU A 602 -34.74 18.91 14.05
CA GLU A 602 -35.81 17.94 13.80
C GLU A 602 -35.63 16.63 14.58
N CYS A 603 -34.39 16.31 14.96
CA CYS A 603 -34.02 15.16 15.76
C CYS A 603 -33.96 15.43 17.26
N LEU A 604 -34.25 16.66 17.67
CA LEU A 604 -34.43 17.03 19.06
C LEU A 604 -35.92 17.10 19.38
N ASP A 605 -36.31 16.65 20.57
CA ASP A 605 -37.67 16.86 21.05
C ASP A 605 -37.90 18.30 21.57
N GLU A 606 -39.10 18.57 22.08
CA GLU A 606 -39.49 19.90 22.57
C GLU A 606 -38.64 20.41 23.75
N ILE A 607 -37.79 19.57 24.34
CA ILE A 607 -36.89 19.91 25.44
C ILE A 607 -35.41 19.81 25.05
N GLY A 608 -35.10 19.61 23.76
CA GLY A 608 -33.75 19.60 23.21
C GLY A 608 -33.02 18.27 23.32
N TRP A 609 -33.73 17.15 23.55
CA TRP A 609 -33.12 15.83 23.66
C TRP A 609 -33.23 15.06 22.36
N TYR A 610 -32.16 14.36 21.99
CA TYR A 610 -32.12 13.52 20.80
C TYR A 610 -33.14 12.39 20.87
N VAL A 611 -33.99 12.25 19.84
CA VAL A 611 -35.14 11.32 19.86
C VAL A 611 -34.80 9.88 19.47
N GLY A 612 -33.53 9.59 19.20
CA GLY A 612 -33.04 8.27 18.76
C GLY A 612 -33.10 8.11 17.25
N ASP A 613 -32.15 7.36 16.68
CA ASP A 613 -31.84 7.33 15.25
C ASP A 613 -33.05 6.95 14.38
N GLU A 614 -33.84 5.96 14.78
CA GLU A 614 -35.01 5.51 14.03
C GLU A 614 -36.14 6.57 13.97
N GLU A 615 -36.33 7.30 15.06
CA GLU A 615 -37.34 8.36 15.17
C GLU A 615 -36.84 9.66 14.52
N CYS A 616 -35.53 9.92 14.59
CA CYS A 616 -34.83 10.99 13.90
C CYS A 616 -34.92 10.80 12.37
N MET A 617 -34.62 9.61 11.86
CA MET A 617 -34.70 9.28 10.42
C MET A 617 -36.13 9.38 9.87
N LYS A 618 -37.14 8.95 10.63
CA LYS A 618 -38.56 9.14 10.25
C LYS A 618 -38.96 10.61 10.17
N ARG A 619 -38.27 11.49 10.88
CA ARG A 619 -38.52 12.93 10.91
C ARG A 619 -37.71 13.68 9.85
N ILE A 620 -36.50 13.20 9.53
CA ILE A 620 -35.62 13.81 8.53
C ILE A 620 -36.10 13.50 7.10
N ASP A 621 -36.24 12.22 6.67
CA ASP A 621 -36.77 11.95 5.32
C ASP A 621 -37.16 10.47 5.05
N PRO A 622 -38.37 10.18 4.48
CA PRO A 622 -38.76 8.84 4.01
C PRO A 622 -37.97 8.27 2.81
N GLY A 623 -37.15 9.07 2.11
CA GLY A 623 -36.35 8.63 0.95
C GLY A 623 -35.28 7.58 1.28
N CYS A 624 -34.44 7.82 2.29
CA CYS A 624 -33.42 6.85 2.74
C CYS A 624 -34.06 5.53 3.22
N VAL A 625 -35.19 5.60 3.92
CA VAL A 625 -35.94 4.41 4.37
C VAL A 625 -36.45 3.59 3.19
N SER A 626 -36.75 4.24 2.06
CA SER A 626 -37.16 3.54 0.84
C SER A 626 -36.01 2.85 0.09
N LEU A 627 -34.76 3.27 0.35
CA LEU A 627 -33.55 2.63 -0.16
C LEU A 627 -33.05 1.49 0.75
N GLY A 628 -33.61 1.34 1.96
CA GLY A 628 -33.30 0.25 2.88
C GLY A 628 -32.29 0.61 3.97
N ALA A 629 -31.76 1.84 3.98
CA ALA A 629 -30.81 2.28 5.00
C ALA A 629 -31.43 2.30 6.40
N SER A 630 -30.73 1.70 7.35
CA SER A 630 -31.15 1.55 8.75
C SER A 630 -30.62 2.66 9.66
N ASN A 631 -29.60 3.40 9.23
CA ASN A 631 -29.03 4.57 9.91
C ASN A 631 -28.48 5.60 8.90
N TRP A 632 -28.02 6.75 9.41
CA TRP A 632 -27.53 7.87 8.59
C TRP A 632 -26.25 7.54 7.83
N GLU A 633 -25.34 6.79 8.46
CA GLU A 633 -24.06 6.34 7.90
C GLU A 633 -24.27 5.39 6.71
N GLU A 634 -25.21 4.45 6.84
CA GLU A 634 -25.63 3.55 5.76
C GLU A 634 -26.28 4.34 4.62
N CYS A 635 -27.11 5.36 4.91
CA CYS A 635 -27.66 6.20 3.83
C CYS A 635 -26.56 7.03 3.13
N HIS A 636 -25.60 7.55 3.90
CA HIS A 636 -24.46 8.31 3.37
C HIS A 636 -23.60 7.45 2.46
N ASN A 637 -23.26 6.23 2.88
CA ASN A 637 -22.49 5.28 2.10
C ASN A 637 -23.24 4.84 0.83
N MET A 638 -24.54 4.55 0.92
CA MET A 638 -25.35 4.21 -0.25
C MET A 638 -25.47 5.37 -1.25
N MET A 639 -25.48 6.63 -0.78
CA MET A 639 -25.50 7.80 -1.67
C MET A 639 -24.12 8.06 -2.30
N LYS A 640 -23.04 7.91 -1.52
CA LYS A 640 -21.66 8.02 -2.01
C LYS A 640 -21.33 6.93 -3.04
N GLU A 641 -21.72 5.70 -2.79
CA GLU A 641 -21.52 4.55 -3.69
C GLU A 641 -22.33 4.71 -4.99
N ARG A 642 -23.55 5.23 -4.90
CA ARG A 642 -24.45 5.34 -6.06
C ARG A 642 -24.25 6.60 -6.89
N TYR A 643 -23.80 7.70 -6.28
CA TYR A 643 -23.75 9.02 -6.92
C TYR A 643 -22.41 9.75 -6.77
N GLY A 644 -21.43 9.16 -6.06
CA GLY A 644 -20.08 9.73 -5.90
C GLY A 644 -20.00 10.97 -5.01
N ALA A 645 -21.06 11.32 -4.26
CA ALA A 645 -21.15 12.55 -3.47
C ALA A 645 -21.89 12.35 -2.15
N SER A 646 -21.63 13.23 -1.18
CA SER A 646 -22.33 13.23 0.10
C SER A 646 -23.73 13.86 -0.03
N PRO A 647 -24.69 13.54 0.87
CA PRO A 647 -26.02 14.13 0.86
C PRO A 647 -26.02 15.67 0.94
N ASP A 648 -24.99 16.31 1.49
CA ASP A 648 -24.98 17.76 1.68
C ASP A 648 -24.66 18.53 0.40
N GLU A 649 -24.02 17.88 -0.58
CA GLU A 649 -23.61 18.49 -1.86
C GLU A 649 -24.76 18.58 -2.88
N CYS A 650 -25.85 17.83 -2.65
CA CYS A 650 -26.96 17.71 -3.60
C CYS A 650 -28.27 18.37 -3.14
N PHE A 651 -28.21 19.29 -2.19
CA PHE A 651 -29.39 19.98 -1.63
C PHE A 651 -29.12 21.49 -1.45
N GLU A 652 -30.06 22.34 -1.89
CA GLU A 652 -29.95 23.80 -1.71
C GLU A 652 -30.79 24.32 -0.52
N GLY A 653 -30.10 24.97 0.43
CA GLY A 653 -30.67 25.89 1.43
C GLY A 653 -31.39 25.24 2.63
N GLU A 654 -31.62 26.04 3.68
CA GLU A 654 -32.19 25.68 5.00
C GLU A 654 -33.68 25.22 4.96
N GLY A 655 -34.09 24.47 3.94
CA GLY A 655 -35.49 24.06 3.75
C GLY A 655 -35.73 23.07 2.59
N MET A 656 -35.07 21.91 2.67
CA MET A 656 -35.38 20.59 2.09
C MET A 656 -36.13 20.51 0.75
N GLY A 657 -35.38 20.13 -0.29
CA GLY A 657 -35.85 19.34 -1.42
C GLY A 657 -34.68 18.83 -2.24
N PHE A 658 -34.53 17.51 -2.36
CA PHE A 658 -33.56 16.89 -3.28
C PHE A 658 -33.77 17.48 -4.68
N ILE A 659 -32.72 18.06 -5.25
CA ILE A 659 -32.83 18.80 -6.51
C ILE A 659 -33.00 17.90 -7.75
N GLY A 660 -32.98 16.57 -7.54
CA GLY A 660 -33.13 15.54 -8.55
C GLY A 660 -31.78 15.06 -9.10
N GLU A 661 -31.69 13.79 -9.48
CA GLU A 661 -30.46 13.10 -9.94
C GLU A 661 -29.67 13.91 -10.96
N LEU A 662 -30.36 14.48 -11.96
CA LEU A 662 -29.73 15.25 -13.03
C LEU A 662 -29.13 16.59 -12.60
N LYS A 663 -29.64 17.20 -11.52
CA LYS A 663 -29.11 18.47 -11.00
C LYS A 663 -27.98 18.26 -10.01
N CYS A 664 -28.07 17.19 -9.22
CA CYS A 664 -27.01 16.75 -8.31
C CYS A 664 -25.72 16.45 -9.09
N ALA A 665 -25.83 15.71 -10.20
CA ALA A 665 -24.69 15.44 -11.09
C ALA A 665 -24.02 16.70 -11.67
N VAL A 666 -24.80 17.74 -11.99
CA VAL A 666 -24.27 19.00 -12.56
C VAL A 666 -23.54 19.86 -11.52
N ILE A 667 -23.97 19.85 -10.26
CA ILE A 667 -23.30 20.62 -9.18
C ILE A 667 -21.96 19.99 -8.82
N ILE A 668 -21.87 18.66 -8.81
CA ILE A 668 -20.63 17.92 -8.55
C ILE A 668 -19.57 18.23 -9.62
N GLU A 669 -19.98 18.35 -10.89
CA GLU A 669 -19.10 18.70 -12.01
C GLU A 669 -18.56 20.14 -11.93
N GLU A 670 -19.38 21.10 -11.45
CA GLU A 670 -18.96 22.49 -11.23
C GLU A 670 -18.03 22.66 -10.02
N LEU A 671 -18.18 21.83 -8.97
CA LEU A 671 -17.38 21.95 -7.74
C LEU A 671 -16.01 21.28 -7.85
N TYR A 672 -15.89 20.19 -8.61
CA TYR A 672 -14.68 19.36 -8.59
C TYR A 672 -13.85 19.36 -9.88
N GLY A 673 -14.23 20.10 -10.92
CA GLY A 673 -13.31 20.52 -11.98
C GLY A 673 -12.38 19.45 -12.57
N GLY A 674 -12.85 18.21 -12.72
CA GLY A 674 -12.08 17.08 -13.23
C GLY A 674 -12.42 16.77 -14.68
N GLU A 675 -11.43 16.89 -15.57
CA GLU A 675 -11.52 16.41 -16.94
C GLU A 675 -11.63 14.88 -16.93
N GLY A 676 -12.73 14.35 -17.49
CA GLY A 676 -12.79 12.98 -17.98
C GLY A 676 -13.69 12.02 -17.21
N LYS A 677 -15.00 12.05 -17.53
CA LYS A 677 -15.82 10.90 -17.94
C LYS A 677 -17.24 11.40 -18.19
N PHE A 678 -17.75 11.14 -19.41
CA PHE A 678 -18.97 11.72 -20.04
C PHE A 678 -18.82 13.14 -20.59
N GLY A 679 -18.35 13.24 -21.85
CA GLY A 679 -18.36 14.51 -22.57
C GLY A 679 -19.77 15.06 -22.71
N THR A 680 -20.02 16.24 -22.13
CA THR A 680 -21.22 17.02 -22.43
C THR A 680 -21.23 17.38 -23.91
N ALA A 681 -22.38 17.20 -24.56
CA ALA A 681 -22.50 17.52 -25.98
C ALA A 681 -22.20 19.01 -26.18
N PRO A 682 -21.37 19.39 -27.18
CA PRO A 682 -21.04 20.79 -27.41
C PRO A 682 -22.28 21.67 -27.63
N GLU A 683 -22.21 22.95 -27.29
CA GLU A 683 -23.35 23.90 -27.28
C GLU A 683 -24.14 23.95 -28.62
N TYR A 684 -23.50 23.59 -29.74
CA TYR A 684 -24.18 23.51 -31.05
C TYR A 684 -25.10 22.30 -31.22
N CYS A 685 -25.04 21.33 -30.33
CA CYS A 685 -25.94 20.20 -30.27
C CYS A 685 -27.24 20.51 -29.51
N PHE A 686 -27.43 21.75 -29.09
CA PHE A 686 -28.68 22.25 -28.54
C PHE A 686 -29.31 23.26 -29.51
N ASP A 687 -30.63 23.34 -29.54
CA ASP A 687 -31.34 24.36 -30.31
C ASP A 687 -31.52 25.67 -29.53
N GLU A 688 -32.18 26.66 -30.13
CA GLU A 688 -32.39 27.98 -29.50
C GLU A 688 -33.24 27.92 -28.21
N SER A 689 -33.90 26.79 -27.94
CA SER A 689 -34.61 26.54 -26.67
C SER A 689 -33.75 25.87 -25.60
N GLY A 690 -32.52 25.45 -25.93
CA GLY A 690 -31.67 24.65 -25.05
C GLY A 690 -32.06 23.16 -25.02
N GLU A 691 -32.89 22.67 -25.95
CA GLU A 691 -33.17 21.24 -26.07
C GLU A 691 -32.13 20.56 -26.98
N TYR A 692 -31.64 19.40 -26.54
CA TYR A 692 -30.69 18.58 -27.31
C TYR A 692 -31.33 18.10 -28.61
N VAL A 693 -30.66 18.32 -29.74
CA VAL A 693 -31.25 18.10 -31.07
C VAL A 693 -31.15 16.65 -31.57
N GLY A 694 -30.56 15.76 -30.77
CA GLY A 694 -30.32 14.35 -31.09
C GLY A 694 -28.99 14.12 -31.82
N ASP A 695 -28.41 12.93 -31.63
CA ASP A 695 -27.02 12.60 -32.00
C ASP A 695 -26.71 12.76 -33.50
N GLU A 696 -27.69 12.45 -34.36
CA GLU A 696 -27.55 12.56 -35.82
C GLU A 696 -27.46 14.02 -36.28
N GLU A 697 -28.25 14.91 -35.65
CA GLU A 697 -28.24 16.34 -35.96
C GLU A 697 -27.08 17.06 -35.25
N CYS A 698 -26.66 16.59 -34.07
CA CYS A 698 -25.45 17.02 -33.37
C CYS A 698 -24.18 16.73 -34.20
N SER A 699 -24.04 15.50 -34.70
CA SER A 699 -22.93 15.10 -35.58
C SER A 699 -22.91 15.91 -36.88
N ARG A 700 -24.08 16.10 -37.52
CA ARG A 700 -24.19 16.94 -38.73
C ARG A 700 -23.73 18.38 -38.48
N ARG A 701 -24.04 18.94 -37.31
CA ARG A 701 -23.61 20.31 -36.93
C ARG A 701 -22.12 20.38 -36.60
N ASN A 702 -21.53 19.29 -36.08
CA ASN A 702 -20.10 19.18 -35.87
C ASN A 702 -19.34 19.20 -37.21
N ASP A 703 -19.78 18.37 -38.16
CA ASP A 703 -19.20 18.29 -39.51
C ASP A 703 -19.31 19.61 -40.28
N GLU A 704 -20.40 20.36 -40.10
CA GLU A 704 -20.61 21.67 -40.72
C GLU A 704 -19.73 22.78 -40.12
N ARG A 705 -19.19 22.59 -38.91
CA ARG A 705 -18.34 23.57 -38.21
C ARG A 705 -16.85 23.39 -38.48
N GLY A 706 -16.42 22.25 -39.01
CA GLY A 706 -15.01 22.02 -39.38
C GLY A 706 -14.05 22.20 -38.21
N GLY A 707 -14.32 21.54 -37.08
CA GLY A 707 -13.51 21.63 -35.87
C GLY A 707 -12.13 20.96 -35.99
N PRO A 708 -11.03 21.63 -35.60
CA PRO A 708 -9.67 21.10 -35.52
C PRO A 708 -9.46 20.33 -34.20
N GLY A 709 -8.65 19.27 -34.25
CA GLY A 709 -8.05 18.68 -33.05
C GLY A 709 -7.10 19.70 -32.38
N GLY A 710 -7.13 19.72 -31.05
CA GLY A 710 -6.50 20.75 -30.22
C GLY A 710 -4.99 20.90 -30.41
N GLU A 711 -4.56 22.17 -30.40
CA GLU A 711 -3.17 22.61 -30.40
C GLU A 711 -2.63 22.57 -28.95
N GLY A 712 -1.71 21.63 -28.68
CA GLY A 712 -0.62 21.84 -27.72
C GLY A 712 0.54 22.55 -28.42
N GLY A 713 1.17 23.52 -27.75
CA GLY A 713 2.33 24.27 -28.25
C GLY A 713 3.60 23.41 -28.44
N PRO A 714 4.66 23.98 -29.05
CA PRO A 714 5.56 23.24 -29.94
C PRO A 714 6.71 22.53 -29.21
N GLY A 715 6.57 21.21 -29.04
CA GLY A 715 7.70 20.28 -29.04
C GLY A 715 7.82 19.64 -30.43
N GLU A 716 9.03 19.52 -30.95
CA GLU A 716 9.32 19.05 -32.31
C GLU A 716 9.00 17.55 -32.50
N GLY A 717 7.71 17.18 -32.55
CA GLY A 717 7.26 15.84 -32.93
C GLY A 717 7.07 15.74 -34.45
N GLY A 718 8.16 15.55 -35.19
CA GLY A 718 8.04 15.09 -36.58
C GLY A 718 7.45 13.67 -36.63
N PRO A 719 6.83 13.26 -37.76
CA PRO A 719 6.58 11.85 -38.03
C PRO A 719 7.85 11.03 -37.74
N PRO A 720 7.75 9.81 -37.21
CA PRO A 720 8.91 8.94 -36.98
C PRO A 720 9.79 8.83 -38.22
N ASP A 721 11.11 8.69 -38.05
CA ASP A 721 12.08 8.72 -39.16
C ASP A 721 11.78 7.71 -40.28
N TYR A 722 11.13 6.58 -39.97
CA TYR A 722 10.72 5.59 -40.97
C TYR A 722 9.60 6.08 -41.91
N CYS A 723 8.95 7.20 -41.60
CA CYS A 723 8.00 7.86 -42.50
C CYS A 723 8.68 8.84 -43.48
N TYR A 724 10.02 8.85 -43.53
CA TYR A 724 10.80 9.59 -44.50
C TYR A 724 11.61 8.63 -45.38
N GLU A 725 11.43 8.73 -46.69
CA GLU A 725 12.24 8.00 -47.67
C GLU A 725 13.06 9.04 -48.45
N ASP A 726 14.39 8.90 -48.45
CA ASP A 726 15.33 9.90 -49.00
C ASP A 726 15.18 11.33 -48.42
N GLY A 727 14.68 11.44 -47.18
CA GLY A 727 14.46 12.72 -46.50
C GLY A 727 13.19 13.47 -46.96
N GLU A 728 12.34 12.85 -47.78
CA GLU A 728 11.01 13.34 -48.11
C GLU A 728 9.93 12.51 -47.38
N TYR A 729 8.97 13.19 -46.76
CA TYR A 729 7.86 12.55 -46.07
C TYR A 729 6.99 11.76 -47.05
N ILE A 730 6.81 10.46 -46.83
CA ILE A 730 6.14 9.55 -47.78
C ILE A 730 4.61 9.71 -47.80
N GLY A 731 4.05 10.53 -46.91
CA GLY A 731 2.62 10.79 -46.79
C GLY A 731 1.91 9.85 -45.80
N ASN A 732 0.83 10.35 -45.19
CA ASN A 732 0.13 9.69 -44.08
C ASN A 732 -0.29 8.25 -44.40
N ASP A 733 -0.86 7.99 -45.58
CA ASP A 733 -1.35 6.65 -45.94
C ASP A 733 -0.21 5.61 -46.01
N ALA A 734 0.97 6.02 -46.47
CA ALA A 734 2.14 5.15 -46.55
C ALA A 734 2.85 5.02 -45.20
N CYS A 735 2.91 6.10 -44.41
CA CYS A 735 3.40 6.10 -43.03
C CYS A 735 2.56 5.19 -42.12
N SER A 736 1.22 5.25 -42.24
CA SER A 736 0.30 4.36 -41.51
C SER A 736 0.44 2.90 -41.93
N ALA A 737 0.64 2.62 -43.22
CA ALA A 737 0.88 1.25 -43.68
C ALA A 737 2.20 0.68 -43.15
N LEU A 738 3.26 1.50 -43.08
CA LEU A 738 4.52 1.10 -42.45
C LEU A 738 4.37 0.91 -40.94
N HIS A 739 3.55 1.73 -40.28
CA HIS A 739 3.26 1.59 -38.86
C HIS A 739 2.55 0.26 -38.57
N GLU A 740 1.55 -0.13 -39.37
CA GLU A 740 0.91 -1.46 -39.27
C GLU A 740 1.89 -2.62 -39.53
N GLU A 741 2.83 -2.45 -40.46
CA GLU A 741 3.83 -3.49 -40.77
C GLU A 741 4.92 -3.61 -39.68
N PHE A 742 5.27 -2.51 -39.01
CA PHE A 742 6.30 -2.46 -37.97
C PHE A 742 5.84 -3.07 -36.64
N PHE A 743 4.54 -2.96 -36.32
CA PHE A 743 3.94 -3.53 -35.10
C PHE A 743 3.34 -4.93 -35.29
N GLN A 744 3.38 -5.50 -36.51
CA GLN A 744 3.03 -6.91 -36.77
C GLN A 744 4.24 -7.86 -36.73
N GLY A 745 5.43 -7.36 -36.42
CA GLY A 745 6.62 -8.18 -36.21
C GLY A 745 6.74 -8.58 -34.74
N GLU A 746 6.42 -9.84 -34.43
CA GLU A 746 6.76 -10.63 -33.23
C GLU A 746 7.43 -9.84 -32.08
N VAL A 747 6.62 -9.10 -31.33
CA VAL A 747 6.87 -8.85 -29.91
C VAL A 747 5.83 -9.68 -29.17
N ASP A 748 6.32 -10.70 -28.45
CA ASP A 748 5.53 -11.64 -27.67
C ASP A 748 4.99 -10.90 -26.43
N HIS A 749 4.02 -10.01 -26.63
CA HIS A 749 3.15 -9.55 -25.55
C HIS A 749 2.15 -10.67 -25.32
N GLY A 750 2.30 -11.40 -24.21
CA GLY A 750 1.35 -12.44 -23.82
C GLY A 750 -0.07 -11.91 -23.96
N THR A 751 -0.94 -12.66 -24.64
CA THR A 751 -2.35 -12.33 -24.79
C THR A 751 -2.94 -12.01 -23.43
N ALA A 752 -3.49 -10.80 -23.28
CA ALA A 752 -4.15 -10.39 -22.05
C ALA A 752 -5.26 -11.42 -21.70
N PRO A 753 -5.45 -11.75 -20.42
CA PRO A 753 -6.50 -12.68 -19.99
C PRO A 753 -7.89 -12.21 -20.43
N ASP A 754 -8.81 -13.15 -20.66
CA ASP A 754 -10.14 -12.85 -21.21
C ASP A 754 -10.95 -11.86 -20.36
N TYR A 755 -10.77 -11.86 -19.03
CA TYR A 755 -11.42 -10.89 -18.12
C TYR A 755 -10.93 -9.45 -18.30
N CYS A 756 -9.87 -9.22 -19.07
CA CYS A 756 -9.41 -7.88 -19.42
C CYS A 756 -10.09 -7.31 -20.67
N PHE A 757 -11.11 -8.00 -21.19
CA PHE A 757 -11.92 -7.54 -22.31
C PHE A 757 -13.37 -7.35 -21.87
N ASP A 758 -14.01 -6.26 -22.31
CA ASP A 758 -15.42 -6.03 -22.07
C ASP A 758 -16.32 -6.96 -22.92
N GLU A 759 -17.64 -6.91 -22.71
CA GLU A 759 -18.63 -7.72 -23.46
C GLU A 759 -18.57 -7.53 -25.00
N SER A 760 -17.81 -6.54 -25.48
CA SER A 760 -17.60 -6.26 -26.90
C SER A 760 -16.19 -6.60 -27.39
N ASP A 761 -15.46 -7.45 -26.66
CA ASP A 761 -14.06 -7.85 -26.90
C ASP A 761 -13.08 -6.66 -26.96
N ASN A 762 -13.39 -5.54 -26.28
CA ASN A 762 -12.45 -4.42 -26.20
C ASN A 762 -11.64 -4.51 -24.92
N TYR A 763 -10.32 -4.41 -25.05
CA TYR A 763 -9.42 -4.34 -23.91
C TYR A 763 -9.77 -3.15 -23.02
N VAL A 764 -10.01 -3.39 -21.73
CA VAL A 764 -10.51 -2.37 -20.80
C VAL A 764 -9.45 -1.37 -20.32
N GLY A 765 -8.18 -1.57 -20.73
CA GLY A 765 -7.01 -0.80 -20.31
C GLY A 765 -6.26 -1.48 -19.16
N ASP A 766 -4.95 -1.21 -19.04
CA ASP A 766 -4.06 -1.89 -18.08
C ASP A 766 -4.53 -1.75 -16.62
N ASP A 767 -4.94 -0.55 -16.21
CA ASP A 767 -5.42 -0.28 -14.84
C ASP A 767 -6.72 -1.04 -14.50
N ALA A 768 -7.65 -1.08 -15.46
CA ALA A 768 -8.92 -1.78 -15.30
C ALA A 768 -8.73 -3.30 -15.37
N CYS A 769 -7.84 -3.77 -16.24
CA CYS A 769 -7.43 -5.18 -16.35
C CYS A 769 -6.76 -5.65 -15.05
N SER A 770 -5.88 -4.85 -14.46
CA SER A 770 -5.26 -5.12 -13.16
C SER A 770 -6.29 -5.17 -12.03
N SER A 771 -7.24 -4.22 -12.01
CA SER A 771 -8.33 -4.21 -11.03
C SER A 771 -9.27 -5.43 -11.16
N LEU A 772 -9.56 -5.87 -12.39
CA LEU A 772 -10.38 -7.05 -12.66
C LEU A 772 -9.63 -8.35 -12.33
N ASN A 773 -8.31 -8.41 -12.58
CA ASN A 773 -7.47 -9.50 -12.12
C ASN A 773 -7.54 -9.65 -10.59
N ASP A 774 -7.61 -8.52 -9.89
CA ASP A 774 -7.70 -8.53 -8.44
C ASP A 774 -9.01 -9.12 -7.93
N GLN A 775 -10.13 -8.63 -8.45
CA GLN A 775 -11.46 -9.13 -8.12
C GLN A 775 -11.61 -10.60 -8.48
N PHE A 776 -11.09 -11.02 -9.64
CA PHE A 776 -11.15 -12.40 -10.10
C PHE A 776 -10.39 -13.35 -9.17
N GLN A 777 -9.24 -12.95 -8.63
CA GLN A 777 -8.51 -13.80 -7.68
C GLN A 777 -9.21 -13.89 -6.31
N GLU A 778 -9.84 -12.81 -5.85
CA GLU A 778 -10.64 -12.84 -4.61
C GLU A 778 -11.86 -13.76 -4.78
N GLU A 779 -12.59 -13.64 -5.88
CA GLU A 779 -13.73 -14.51 -6.22
C GLU A 779 -13.31 -15.99 -6.28
N GLN A 780 -12.17 -16.28 -6.91
CA GLN A 780 -11.64 -17.65 -6.94
C GLN A 780 -11.30 -18.22 -5.56
N ILE A 781 -10.87 -17.38 -4.61
CA ILE A 781 -10.59 -17.81 -3.25
C ILE A 781 -11.92 -18.09 -2.52
N GLU A 782 -12.91 -17.22 -2.67
CA GLU A 782 -14.26 -17.42 -2.11
C GLU A 782 -14.93 -18.69 -2.64
N ASP A 783 -14.81 -18.96 -3.94
CA ASP A 783 -15.31 -20.17 -4.58
C ASP A 783 -14.63 -21.43 -3.99
N LEU A 784 -13.30 -21.41 -3.82
CA LEU A 784 -12.57 -22.50 -3.16
C LEU A 784 -13.04 -22.72 -1.72
N TYR A 785 -13.28 -21.65 -0.94
CA TYR A 785 -13.83 -21.78 0.40
C TYR A 785 -15.20 -22.46 0.38
N SER A 786 -16.08 -22.05 -0.54
CA SER A 786 -17.42 -22.66 -0.69
C SER A 786 -17.33 -24.14 -1.03
N GLU A 787 -16.48 -24.50 -1.98
CA GLU A 787 -16.27 -25.88 -2.41
C GLU A 787 -15.66 -26.77 -1.33
N ILE A 788 -14.67 -26.27 -0.58
CA ILE A 788 -14.06 -26.96 0.55
C ILE A 788 -15.11 -27.21 1.64
N ASN A 789 -15.90 -26.19 1.99
CA ASN A 789 -16.98 -26.31 2.97
C ASN A 789 -18.02 -27.36 2.56
N GLU A 790 -18.36 -27.44 1.27
CA GLU A 790 -19.30 -28.45 0.75
C GLU A 790 -18.74 -29.88 0.89
N LEU A 791 -17.46 -30.08 0.55
CA LEU A 791 -16.79 -31.38 0.69
C LEU A 791 -16.63 -31.81 2.15
N GLU A 792 -16.24 -30.90 3.05
CA GLU A 792 -16.16 -31.16 4.49
C GLU A 792 -17.53 -31.60 5.03
N GLY A 793 -18.61 -30.91 4.64
CA GLY A 793 -19.97 -31.29 5.01
C GLY A 793 -20.40 -32.65 4.46
N GLY A 794 -19.85 -33.08 3.32
CA GLY A 794 -20.06 -34.41 2.75
C GLY A 794 -19.40 -35.54 3.54
N LEU A 795 -18.20 -35.30 4.08
CA LEU A 795 -17.45 -36.28 4.88
C LEU A 795 -18.09 -36.52 6.26
N GLU A 796 -18.65 -35.47 6.87
CA GLU A 796 -19.38 -35.52 8.16
C GLU A 796 -20.76 -36.19 8.07
N GLY A 797 -21.23 -36.56 6.87
CA GLY A 797 -22.53 -37.18 6.64
C GLY A 797 -22.66 -38.60 7.22
N GLU A 798 -23.75 -38.79 8.00
CA GLU A 798 -24.26 -40.02 8.64
C GLU A 798 -23.19 -41.05 9.07
N GLU A 799 -22.66 -40.90 10.29
CA GLU A 799 -21.94 -41.98 10.99
C GLU A 799 -22.84 -43.23 11.05
N PHE A 800 -22.42 -44.28 10.34
CA PHE A 800 -23.12 -45.56 10.32
C PHE A 800 -22.72 -46.36 11.58
N ASP A 801 -23.38 -46.07 12.71
CA ASP A 801 -23.14 -46.67 14.04
C ASP A 801 -23.21 -48.22 14.09
N ASP A 802 -23.71 -48.89 13.04
CA ASP A 802 -23.99 -50.34 13.03
C ASP A 802 -22.75 -51.25 12.84
N TRP A 803 -21.55 -50.70 12.62
CA TRP A 803 -20.35 -51.51 12.32
C TRP A 803 -19.55 -52.00 13.53
N GLU A 804 -19.59 -51.30 14.67
CA GLU A 804 -18.86 -51.73 15.88
C GLU A 804 -19.37 -53.10 16.38
N GLU A 805 -20.65 -53.44 16.16
CA GLU A 805 -21.23 -54.69 16.69
C GLU A 805 -20.82 -55.95 15.90
N ILE A 806 -20.24 -55.83 14.70
CA ILE A 806 -19.87 -56.98 13.85
C ILE A 806 -18.40 -57.42 14.10
N GLY A 807 -17.55 -56.52 14.60
CA GLY A 807 -16.13 -56.80 14.87
C GLY A 807 -15.85 -57.46 16.23
N GLU A 808 -16.73 -57.29 17.22
CA GLU A 808 -16.49 -57.77 18.59
C GLU A 808 -16.54 -59.31 18.74
N ASP A 809 -17.16 -60.04 17.80
CA ASP A 809 -17.27 -61.50 17.85
C ASP A 809 -15.99 -62.25 17.40
N GLU A 810 -14.96 -61.57 16.87
CA GLU A 810 -13.68 -62.20 16.49
C GLU A 810 -12.62 -62.24 17.61
N GLU A 811 -12.75 -61.44 18.68
CA GLU A 811 -11.83 -61.50 19.83
C GLU A 811 -11.99 -62.78 20.68
N GLU A 812 -13.13 -63.48 20.62
CA GLU A 812 -13.33 -64.75 21.34
C GLU A 812 -12.65 -65.98 20.68
N PHE A 813 -12.06 -65.87 19.48
CA PHE A 813 -11.45 -67.02 18.79
C PHE A 813 -9.94 -67.23 19.12
N PHE A 814 -9.35 -66.36 19.95
CA PHE A 814 -7.95 -66.46 20.39
C PHE A 814 -7.79 -66.77 21.89
N GLU A 815 -8.81 -67.33 22.57
CA GLU A 815 -8.62 -67.88 23.92
C GLU A 815 -7.98 -69.30 23.89
N GLU A 816 -6.73 -69.34 24.38
CA GLU A 816 -6.03 -70.45 25.06
C GLU A 816 -5.63 -71.71 24.25
N GLU A 817 -4.52 -71.62 23.49
CA GLU A 817 -3.52 -72.71 23.52
C GLU A 817 -2.41 -72.31 24.53
N GLU A 818 -2.48 -72.90 25.72
CA GLU A 818 -1.49 -72.81 26.79
C GLU A 818 -0.07 -73.09 26.26
N PHE A 819 0.74 -72.05 26.12
CA PHE A 819 2.19 -72.18 26.02
C PHE A 819 2.75 -72.16 27.45
N GLU A 820 3.18 -73.32 27.94
CA GLU A 820 3.85 -73.45 29.24
C GLU A 820 5.17 -72.66 29.24
N GLU A 821 5.16 -71.44 29.80
CA GLU A 821 6.39 -70.70 30.11
C GLU A 821 6.99 -71.19 31.45
N GLU A 822 8.25 -71.61 31.40
CA GLU A 822 9.04 -71.91 32.60
C GLU A 822 9.41 -70.61 33.35
N PRO A 823 9.44 -70.61 34.69
CA PRO A 823 9.69 -69.41 35.46
C PRO A 823 11.17 -69.04 35.47
N PHE A 824 11.49 -67.84 34.98
CA PHE A 824 12.80 -67.22 35.18
C PHE A 824 12.80 -66.48 36.51
N GLU A 825 13.66 -66.91 37.43
CA GLU A 825 13.78 -66.39 38.80
C GLU A 825 14.24 -64.92 38.84
N GLU A 826 13.62 -64.17 39.75
CA GLU A 826 13.94 -62.81 40.17
C GLU A 826 15.43 -62.62 40.47
N MET A 827 16.03 -61.58 39.90
CA MET A 827 17.27 -61.00 40.39
C MET A 827 17.01 -59.54 40.76
N GLU A 828 16.65 -59.33 42.03
CA GLU A 828 16.61 -58.00 42.66
C GLU A 828 18.02 -57.43 42.82
N GLY A 829 18.15 -56.14 42.54
CA GLY A 829 19.12 -55.26 43.18
C GLY A 829 20.13 -54.64 42.24
N PHE A 830 19.92 -53.37 41.88
CA PHE A 830 21.04 -52.45 41.71
C PHE A 830 20.61 -51.03 42.10
N ASP A 831 21.32 -50.49 43.08
CA ASP A 831 21.15 -49.16 43.66
C ASP A 831 21.48 -48.06 42.64
N GLU A 832 20.70 -46.98 42.69
CA GLU A 832 20.92 -45.71 41.99
C GLU A 832 22.17 -45.00 42.55
N GLU A 833 23.12 -44.65 41.68
CA GLU A 833 24.11 -43.60 41.93
C GLU A 833 24.05 -42.53 40.83
N PRO A 834 24.33 -41.25 41.17
CA PRO A 834 24.03 -40.11 40.32
C PRO A 834 25.08 -39.88 39.23
N PHE A 835 24.59 -39.42 38.08
CA PHE A 835 25.35 -38.92 36.93
C PHE A 835 26.29 -37.77 37.33
N GLU A 836 27.60 -37.96 37.14
CA GLU A 836 28.59 -36.87 37.04
C GLU A 836 28.87 -36.63 35.54
N GLU A 837 28.87 -35.36 35.17
CA GLU A 837 29.26 -34.82 33.86
C GLU A 837 30.76 -35.12 33.59
N GLU A 838 31.08 -35.70 32.43
CA GLU A 838 32.42 -35.57 31.85
C GLU A 838 32.33 -35.25 30.35
N GLU A 839 33.04 -34.18 30.00
CA GLU A 839 33.37 -33.70 28.67
C GLU A 839 34.04 -34.81 27.84
N PHE A 840 33.63 -34.97 26.58
CA PHE A 840 34.40 -35.71 25.59
C PHE A 840 34.52 -34.92 24.29
N PHE A 841 35.71 -34.32 24.12
CA PHE A 841 36.27 -33.91 22.84
C PHE A 841 36.78 -35.17 22.14
N GLU A 842 36.28 -35.47 20.94
CA GLU A 842 36.99 -36.35 20.00
C GLU A 842 37.11 -35.67 18.63
N GLU A 843 38.37 -35.41 18.29
CA GLU A 843 38.87 -35.06 16.97
C GLU A 843 38.44 -36.14 15.96
N LYS A 844 37.76 -35.75 14.89
CA LYS A 844 37.60 -36.60 13.71
C LYS A 844 38.58 -36.14 12.63
N GLU A 845 39.56 -37.00 12.40
CA GLU A 845 40.49 -36.97 11.27
C GLU A 845 39.71 -37.02 9.96
N SER A 846 40.08 -36.11 9.04
CA SER A 846 39.68 -36.09 7.63
C SER A 846 40.37 -37.24 6.89
N GLU A 847 39.60 -38.22 6.41
CA GLU A 847 40.07 -39.18 5.42
C GLU A 847 39.77 -38.64 4.01
N ASP A 848 40.82 -38.62 3.20
CA ASP A 848 40.87 -38.21 1.81
C ASP A 848 39.86 -39.00 0.93
N PHE A 849 38.92 -38.28 0.33
CA PHE A 849 38.08 -38.79 -0.77
C PHE A 849 38.69 -38.27 -2.09
N GLU A 850 39.57 -39.07 -2.69
CA GLU A 850 40.02 -38.88 -4.08
C GLU A 850 38.87 -39.31 -5.01
N GLU A 851 38.07 -38.36 -5.47
CA GLU A 851 37.06 -38.57 -6.50
C GLU A 851 37.72 -38.36 -7.89
N GLU A 852 37.83 -39.45 -8.65
CA GLU A 852 38.26 -39.46 -10.05
C GLU A 852 37.24 -38.70 -10.91
N PHE A 853 37.54 -37.45 -11.26
CA PHE A 853 36.85 -36.73 -12.33
C PHE A 853 37.26 -37.34 -13.68
N GLU A 854 36.36 -38.10 -14.31
CA GLU A 854 36.46 -38.45 -15.72
C GLU A 854 36.17 -37.21 -16.58
N GLU A 855 37.19 -36.74 -17.30
CA GLU A 855 37.07 -35.70 -18.33
C GLU A 855 36.20 -36.21 -19.50
N GLU A 856 34.92 -35.86 -19.53
CA GLU A 856 34.13 -35.91 -20.76
C GLU A 856 34.46 -34.69 -21.63
N SER A 857 35.19 -34.95 -22.71
CA SER A 857 35.55 -33.97 -23.73
C SER A 857 34.32 -33.52 -24.51
N PHE A 858 33.99 -32.23 -24.38
CA PHE A 858 33.10 -31.47 -25.24
C PHE A 858 33.57 -31.55 -26.72
N GLU A 859 32.80 -32.19 -27.60
CA GLU A 859 32.97 -32.07 -29.07
C GLU A 859 32.09 -30.93 -29.59
N GLU A 860 32.72 -29.84 -30.04
CA GLU A 860 32.08 -28.73 -30.73
C GLU A 860 31.40 -29.18 -32.04
N PRO A 861 30.16 -28.74 -32.34
CA PRO A 861 29.53 -29.01 -33.63
C PRO A 861 30.13 -28.12 -34.72
N LYS A 862 30.65 -28.77 -35.77
CA LYS A 862 31.16 -28.11 -36.99
C LYS A 862 30.02 -27.42 -37.77
N PRO A 863 30.27 -26.24 -38.37
CA PRO A 863 29.31 -25.58 -39.23
C PRO A 863 29.18 -26.30 -40.58
N SER A 864 27.93 -26.49 -41.02
CA SER A 864 27.59 -27.02 -42.34
C SER A 864 27.77 -25.96 -43.43
N GLU A 865 28.73 -26.19 -44.32
CA GLU A 865 28.82 -25.54 -45.63
C GLU A 865 27.82 -26.17 -46.61
N GLU A 866 26.75 -25.46 -46.93
CA GLU A 866 26.01 -25.55 -48.20
C GLU A 866 25.88 -24.11 -48.72
N GLY A 867 26.14 -23.74 -49.96
CA GLY A 867 26.20 -24.47 -51.22
C GLY A 867 25.68 -23.52 -52.28
N ASN A 868 26.54 -22.63 -52.78
CA ASN A 868 26.17 -21.58 -53.74
C ASN A 868 26.59 -22.00 -55.17
N THR A 869 25.62 -22.34 -56.01
CA THR A 869 25.58 -22.30 -57.50
C THR A 869 24.18 -22.76 -57.91
N GLU A 870 23.37 -22.06 -58.71
CA GLU A 870 23.60 -21.43 -60.02
C GLU A 870 22.53 -20.37 -60.32
#